data_AF-A0A812P016-F1
#
_entry.id   AF-A0A812P016-F1
#
_cell.length_a   1.000
_cell.length_b   1.000
_cell.length_c   1.000
_cell.angle_alpha   90.00
_cell.angle_beta   90.00
_cell.angle_gamma   90.00
#
_symmetry.space_group_name_H-M   'P 1'
#
loop_
_entity.id
_entity.type
_entity.pdbx_description
1 polymer ?
#
loop_
_entity_poly.entity_id
_entity_poly.type
_entity_poly.pdbx_seq_one_letter_code
_entity_poly.pdbx_strand_id
1 'polypeptide(L)'
;MAFTLVELLVVIAIIGILVALLLPAVQAAREAARRTQCINALKQVGLALQNHHASKQHFPPGSQADNEAERTVVHQWTIYLMPYLEEAAIADRYDWDYGDRSAGFADRNGPLFRTDIKALQCPSDQHGYVKDWGWSHSNYVACFSADGSWVEPGGWSADNNINHPYYNPSVDSQLRALFNFNRRRSTKHVVDGTSHTFAFSEVISGADGEPDFRGTWAVDHGVAYTHRLGPNSTLDDKDAYGCPTQKRPEAPCSRSPSFGTAYWAARSLHPGGVNGARVDGSVAFVSDSRFLGAALLSAIIGCGGSPVRQIQGVVTLDGQPLESGEIQFTPTAGSVGPTAGSSISNGKYVVPAVEQGVRAGGEYRVSITSMAASGASLTEPENTPAGSRLGTARWLIAGALVIAAASAFSPAHAETKPVFTPAETARLELSGPVDAFVQAVVENWLLRVPRDNPAILTMFADRDQRPYRNLLPWSGEFAGKYLTCLSQVLRLSDDTRLEELGGDFVEQLVSLQAENGYLGPFPESCQLTGVNAEGGRTWDAWGHYHVMVGLLLWYDRTGDEKALACASRIGDLFCEKFQGADEKISSMGSAEMNQAVVHSLAMLFTRTGERRYRDLADEIVLDFSAPNAGNYLEAGLEGLEFYQIPKPRWESLHSLMGMAELYWNGGNKDYRDVFEHFWWSIVKLDRHNNGGFSSGERAHGDPYHPGPIETCCTVAWMAMSVEMLKMSGDSRVADELELSTLNQALATHAPSGEWSTYNTPMDGRRIPSTIDIAFQVRPGSEGLNCCSVNAARMFGMISDWALMRYRDGLVLNWYGPSKFAEEVNGQTVTITQDTTYPRDGSVKVRIDLQEPSRFGLKLRIPHWSAKTQVSVNGERMAVEPGAYLEIDREWNSGDVIDVGLDMSLRCWTGQKAHDGKASVYRGPLLMAYEETSSAAVEFSETWQAYGHFRAAAEKGASVSIAFQGDTLTWRGFYMDDAGKAKVTVDGKEVAVVDQYGPKRDRPFEWKLDGL
;
A
#
# COMPACT_ATOMS: atom_id res chain seq x y z
N MET A 1 -20.86 53.81 -2.24
CA MET A 1 -20.39 53.41 -0.90
C MET A 1 -18.88 53.33 -0.99
N ALA A 2 -18.16 54.17 -0.26
CA ALA A 2 -16.70 54.14 -0.24
C ALA A 2 -16.27 52.87 0.51
N PHE A 3 -15.44 52.04 -0.13
CA PHE A 3 -14.84 50.87 0.51
C PHE A 3 -13.96 51.34 1.67
N THR A 4 -14.07 50.68 2.81
CA THR A 4 -13.18 50.95 3.95
C THR A 4 -11.80 50.35 3.69
N LEU A 5 -10.75 50.99 4.24
CA LEU A 5 -9.37 50.54 4.07
C LEU A 5 -9.16 49.09 4.58
N VAL A 6 -9.94 48.67 5.57
CA VAL A 6 -9.94 47.31 6.11
C VAL A 6 -10.50 46.31 5.11
N GLU A 7 -11.63 46.61 4.46
CA GLU A 7 -12.23 45.72 3.47
C GLU A 7 -11.32 45.51 2.25
N LEU A 8 -10.58 46.55 1.83
CA LEU A 8 -9.60 46.42 0.74
C LEU A 8 -8.42 45.50 1.13
N LEU A 9 -7.93 45.61 2.38
CA LEU A 9 -6.84 44.77 2.89
C LEU A 9 -7.26 43.29 3.00
N VAL A 10 -8.48 43.01 3.44
CA VAL A 10 -9.01 41.64 3.51
C VAL A 10 -9.13 41.04 2.11
N VAL A 11 -9.61 41.81 1.13
CA VAL A 11 -9.72 41.35 -0.26
C VAL A 11 -8.34 41.03 -0.84
N ILE A 12 -7.33 41.88 -0.62
CA ILE A 12 -5.96 41.62 -1.08
C ILE A 12 -5.37 40.38 -0.38
N ALA A 13 -5.64 40.19 0.91
CA ALA A 13 -5.18 39.01 1.65
C ALA A 13 -5.83 37.72 1.13
N ILE A 14 -7.13 37.72 0.84
CA ILE A 14 -7.84 36.57 0.27
C ILE A 14 -7.31 36.27 -1.14
N ILE A 15 -7.13 37.28 -1.99
CA ILE A 15 -6.53 37.09 -3.32
C ILE A 15 -5.10 36.54 -3.18
N GLY A 16 -4.31 37.02 -2.22
CA GLY A 16 -2.97 36.52 -1.95
C GLY A 16 -2.95 35.03 -1.56
N ILE A 17 -3.86 34.60 -0.69
CA ILE A 17 -4.01 33.19 -0.29
C ILE A 17 -4.48 32.33 -1.48
N LEU A 18 -5.48 32.79 -2.23
CA LEU A 18 -5.97 32.09 -3.41
C LEU A 18 -4.87 31.92 -4.46
N VAL A 19 -4.07 32.96 -4.73
CA VAL A 19 -2.93 32.88 -5.65
C VAL A 19 -1.85 31.96 -5.11
N ALA A 20 -1.54 31.99 -3.81
CA ALA A 20 -0.55 31.12 -3.19
C ALA A 20 -0.94 29.62 -3.26
N LEU A 21 -2.23 29.30 -3.21
CA LEU A 21 -2.73 27.92 -3.36
C LEU A 21 -2.86 27.50 -4.83
N LEU A 22 -3.24 28.42 -5.72
CA LEU A 22 -3.43 28.11 -7.14
C LEU A 22 -2.10 28.00 -7.91
N LEU A 23 -1.07 28.76 -7.53
CA LEU A 23 0.20 28.78 -8.27
C LEU A 23 0.93 27.42 -8.27
N PRO A 24 1.11 26.73 -7.13
CA PRO A 24 1.69 25.38 -7.11
C PRO A 24 0.85 24.37 -7.89
N ALA A 25 -0.48 24.45 -7.78
CA ALA A 25 -1.39 23.56 -8.50
C ALA A 25 -1.30 23.73 -10.03
N VAL A 26 -1.23 24.98 -10.51
CA VAL A 26 -1.04 25.27 -11.94
C VAL A 26 0.34 24.82 -12.43
N GLN A 27 1.38 24.96 -11.60
CA GLN A 27 2.73 24.49 -11.92
C GLN A 27 2.78 22.95 -12.00
N ALA A 28 2.18 22.25 -11.04
CA ALA A 28 2.07 20.79 -11.04
C ALA A 28 1.28 20.28 -12.25
N ALA A 29 0.15 20.91 -12.58
CA ALA A 29 -0.65 20.56 -13.75
C ALA A 29 0.12 20.76 -15.08
N ARG A 30 0.90 21.84 -15.20
CA ARG A 30 1.76 22.07 -16.37
C ARG A 30 2.86 21.03 -16.50
N GLU A 31 3.48 20.65 -15.39
CA GLU A 31 4.53 19.63 -15.41
C GLU A 31 3.97 18.25 -15.73
N ALA A 32 2.80 17.89 -15.18
CA ALA A 32 2.10 16.67 -15.55
C ALA A 32 1.84 16.62 -17.07
N ALA A 33 1.38 17.72 -17.67
CA ALA A 33 1.16 17.80 -19.12
C ALA A 33 2.47 17.66 -19.93
N ARG A 34 3.58 18.26 -19.48
CA ARG A 34 4.90 18.09 -20.13
C ARG A 34 5.42 16.66 -20.00
N ARG A 35 5.26 16.03 -18.84
CA ARG A 35 5.60 14.61 -18.64
C ARG A 35 4.79 13.69 -19.56
N THR A 36 3.50 13.93 -19.72
CA THR A 36 2.69 13.18 -20.71
C THR A 36 3.24 13.33 -22.13
N GLN A 37 3.73 14.50 -22.50
CA GLN A 37 4.38 14.71 -23.80
C GLN A 37 5.70 13.92 -23.92
N CYS A 38 6.54 13.90 -22.88
CA CYS A 38 7.78 13.11 -22.88
C CYS A 38 7.50 11.59 -22.95
N ILE A 39 6.49 11.11 -22.23
CA ILE A 39 6.02 9.72 -22.30
C ILE A 39 5.57 9.37 -23.72
N ASN A 40 4.79 10.24 -24.37
CA ASN A 40 4.32 10.01 -25.73
C ASN A 40 5.47 10.01 -26.74
N ALA A 41 6.46 10.89 -26.59
CA ALA A 41 7.64 10.91 -27.45
C ALA A 41 8.47 9.63 -27.30
N LEU A 42 8.77 9.20 -26.07
CA LEU A 42 9.41 7.91 -25.79
C LEU A 42 8.61 6.72 -26.35
N LYS A 43 7.28 6.78 -26.28
CA LYS A 43 6.40 5.76 -26.87
C LYS A 43 6.57 5.69 -28.38
N GLN A 44 6.68 6.83 -29.07
CA GLN A 44 6.96 6.85 -30.51
C GLN A 44 8.34 6.26 -30.82
N VAL A 45 9.37 6.56 -30.02
CA VAL A 45 10.71 5.95 -30.16
C VAL A 45 10.67 4.44 -29.95
N GLY A 46 9.95 3.96 -28.94
CA GLY A 46 9.74 2.53 -28.69
C GLY A 46 8.97 1.82 -29.81
N LEU A 47 7.94 2.47 -30.37
CA LEU A 47 7.21 1.95 -31.53
C LEU A 47 8.08 1.92 -32.80
N ALA A 48 8.89 2.96 -33.02
CA ALA A 48 9.85 2.99 -34.12
C ALA A 48 10.87 1.84 -34.01
N LEU A 49 11.34 1.54 -32.80
CA LEU A 49 12.20 0.38 -32.52
C LEU A 49 11.52 -0.94 -32.91
N GLN A 50 10.25 -1.11 -32.54
CA GLN A 50 9.46 -2.31 -32.89
C GLN A 50 9.21 -2.42 -34.40
N ASN A 51 8.91 -1.31 -35.07
CA ASN A 51 8.71 -1.28 -36.52
C ASN A 51 10.01 -1.60 -37.28
N HIS A 52 11.15 -1.09 -36.82
CA HIS A 52 12.45 -1.47 -37.35
C HIS A 52 12.70 -2.98 -37.16
N HIS A 53 12.44 -3.53 -35.97
CA HIS A 53 12.57 -4.96 -35.71
C HIS A 53 11.65 -5.80 -36.60
N ALA A 54 10.39 -5.40 -36.78
CA ALA A 54 9.46 -6.09 -37.68
C ALA A 54 9.96 -6.10 -39.14
N SER A 55 10.55 -4.98 -39.60
CA SER A 55 11.05 -4.84 -40.96
C SER A 55 12.39 -5.55 -41.21
N LYS A 56 13.32 -5.49 -40.24
CA LYS A 56 14.72 -5.95 -40.40
C LYS A 56 15.01 -7.27 -39.68
N GLN A 57 14.06 -7.80 -38.90
CA GLN A 57 14.19 -9.00 -38.06
C GLN A 57 15.28 -8.89 -36.98
N HIS A 58 15.75 -7.67 -36.71
CA HIS A 58 16.69 -7.33 -35.65
C HIS A 58 16.49 -5.85 -35.25
N PHE A 59 16.85 -5.51 -34.03
CA PHE A 59 16.96 -4.15 -33.54
C PHE A 59 18.20 -3.47 -34.17
N PRO A 60 18.21 -2.13 -34.31
CA PRO A 60 19.38 -1.44 -34.83
C PRO A 60 20.57 -1.61 -33.88
N PRO A 61 21.81 -1.57 -34.39
CA PRO A 61 22.98 -1.46 -33.53
C PRO A 61 22.94 -0.15 -32.77
N GLY A 62 23.59 -0.09 -31.60
CA GLY A 62 23.77 1.17 -30.87
C GLY A 62 24.56 2.17 -31.72
N SER A 63 25.68 1.70 -32.23
CA SER A 63 26.51 2.40 -33.22
C SER A 63 27.07 1.40 -34.23
N GLN A 64 27.22 1.80 -35.48
CA GLN A 64 27.77 0.98 -36.57
C GLN A 64 28.96 1.70 -37.18
N ALA A 65 30.15 1.13 -37.07
CA ALA A 65 31.38 1.62 -37.68
C ALA A 65 31.76 0.79 -38.92
N ASP A 66 32.42 1.43 -39.90
CA ASP A 66 33.00 0.83 -41.11
C ASP A 66 34.26 -0.01 -40.83
N ASN A 67 35.13 0.48 -39.95
CA ASN A 67 36.36 -0.16 -39.49
C ASN A 67 36.50 0.00 -37.98
N GLU A 68 36.63 -1.11 -37.24
CA GLU A 68 36.78 -1.09 -35.77
C GLU A 68 38.06 -0.38 -35.28
N ALA A 69 39.10 -0.29 -36.13
CA ALA A 69 40.37 0.32 -35.79
C ALA A 69 40.44 1.84 -36.06
N GLU A 70 39.83 2.33 -37.14
CA GLU A 70 39.96 3.74 -37.58
C GLU A 70 38.68 4.57 -37.36
N ARG A 71 37.51 3.92 -37.24
CA ARG A 71 36.19 4.54 -36.99
C ARG A 71 35.93 5.77 -37.88
N THR A 72 36.28 5.70 -39.16
CA THR A 72 36.16 6.81 -40.11
C THR A 72 34.71 7.14 -40.44
N VAL A 73 33.85 6.13 -40.47
CA VAL A 73 32.40 6.26 -40.69
C VAL A 73 31.66 5.58 -39.54
N VAL A 74 30.90 6.33 -38.75
CA VAL A 74 30.07 5.82 -37.64
C VAL A 74 28.63 6.30 -37.75
N HIS A 75 27.68 5.37 -37.62
CA HIS A 75 26.23 5.63 -37.67
C HIS A 75 25.55 5.20 -36.37
N GLN A 76 24.66 6.03 -35.82
CA GLN A 76 23.97 5.76 -34.56
C GLN A 76 22.60 5.10 -34.76
N TRP A 77 22.11 4.42 -33.71
CA TRP A 77 20.78 3.79 -33.67
C TRP A 77 19.65 4.72 -34.12
N THR A 78 19.73 6.01 -33.79
CA THR A 78 18.74 7.03 -34.13
C THR A 78 18.53 7.15 -35.63
N ILE A 79 19.60 7.16 -36.42
CA ILE A 79 19.54 7.26 -37.89
C ILE A 79 18.77 6.08 -38.49
N TYR A 80 18.95 4.87 -37.93
CA TYR A 80 18.21 3.68 -38.35
C TYR A 80 16.71 3.77 -38.03
N LEU A 81 16.32 4.56 -37.02
CA LEU A 81 14.92 4.75 -36.63
C LEU A 81 14.23 5.91 -37.34
N MET A 82 14.96 6.81 -38.02
CA MET A 82 14.38 7.98 -38.72
C MET A 82 13.21 7.63 -39.65
N PRO A 83 13.27 6.59 -40.51
CA PRO A 83 12.14 6.22 -41.36
C PRO A 83 10.87 5.82 -40.59
N TYR A 84 11.04 5.39 -39.34
CA TYR A 84 9.97 4.90 -38.47
C TYR A 84 9.51 5.94 -37.44
N LEU A 85 10.15 7.12 -37.40
CA LEU A 85 9.84 8.28 -36.56
C LEU A 85 9.17 9.42 -37.35
N GLU A 86 8.63 9.13 -38.53
CA GLU A 86 8.10 10.13 -39.47
C GLU A 86 9.15 11.13 -40.01
N GLU A 87 10.44 10.85 -39.82
CA GLU A 87 11.57 11.66 -40.28
C GLU A 87 12.20 11.12 -41.58
N ALA A 88 11.36 10.65 -42.52
CA ALA A 88 11.81 10.06 -43.79
C ALA A 88 12.68 11.02 -44.62
N ALA A 89 12.42 12.33 -44.56
CA ALA A 89 13.21 13.34 -45.26
C ALA A 89 14.66 13.45 -44.76
N ILE A 90 14.91 13.16 -43.47
CA ILE A 90 16.27 13.08 -42.92
C ILE A 90 16.94 11.78 -43.42
N ALA A 91 16.21 10.66 -43.38
CA ALA A 91 16.72 9.37 -43.83
C ALA A 91 17.10 9.36 -45.33
N ASP A 92 16.29 9.97 -46.20
CA ASP A 92 16.53 10.02 -47.65
C ASP A 92 17.74 10.89 -48.03
N ARG A 93 18.09 11.87 -47.18
CA ARG A 93 19.23 12.78 -47.39
C ARG A 93 20.52 12.28 -46.75
N TYR A 94 20.43 11.30 -45.86
CA TYR A 94 21.58 10.79 -45.11
C TYR A 94 22.51 9.99 -46.02
N ASP A 95 23.78 10.39 -46.07
CA ASP A 95 24.80 9.73 -46.87
C ASP A 95 25.56 8.71 -46.01
N TRP A 96 25.30 7.41 -46.25
CA TRP A 96 25.90 6.32 -45.46
C TRP A 96 27.41 6.17 -45.67
N ASP A 97 28.01 6.83 -46.67
CA ASP A 97 29.45 6.76 -46.91
C ASP A 97 30.26 7.78 -46.07
N TYR A 98 29.60 8.66 -45.31
CA TYR A 98 30.25 9.75 -44.56
C TYR A 98 29.81 9.81 -43.10
N GLY A 99 30.67 9.42 -42.16
CA GLY A 99 30.43 9.57 -40.71
C GLY A 99 30.92 10.92 -40.17
N ASP A 100 30.68 11.18 -38.89
CA ASP A 100 31.09 12.39 -38.17
C ASP A 100 32.60 12.66 -38.19
N ARG A 101 33.41 11.61 -38.40
CA ARG A 101 34.88 11.68 -38.49
C ARG A 101 35.43 11.69 -39.92
N SER A 102 34.57 11.58 -40.94
CA SER A 102 34.97 11.49 -42.35
C SER A 102 35.39 12.85 -42.93
N ALA A 103 36.42 12.85 -43.77
CA ALA A 103 36.75 14.02 -44.61
C ALA A 103 35.61 14.30 -45.59
N GLY A 104 34.87 15.40 -45.38
CA GLY A 104 33.66 15.76 -46.15
C GLY A 104 32.35 15.70 -45.36
N PHE A 105 32.38 15.25 -44.10
CA PHE A 105 31.20 15.22 -43.21
C PHE A 105 30.45 16.56 -43.17
N ALA A 106 31.18 17.66 -42.99
CA ALA A 106 30.61 19.00 -42.80
C ALA A 106 29.70 19.43 -43.96
N ASP A 107 29.97 18.98 -45.19
CA ASP A 107 29.19 19.32 -46.38
C ASP A 107 28.03 18.34 -46.64
N ARG A 108 28.20 17.06 -46.27
CA ARG A 108 27.24 15.98 -46.54
C ARG A 108 26.21 15.84 -45.42
N ASN A 109 26.62 15.23 -44.30
CA ASN A 109 25.75 14.91 -43.17
C ASN A 109 25.75 15.98 -42.06
N GLY A 110 26.76 16.85 -42.02
CA GLY A 110 26.91 17.93 -41.05
C GLY A 110 25.64 18.77 -40.88
N PRO A 111 24.96 19.23 -41.95
CA PRO A 111 23.72 20.00 -41.84
C PRO A 111 22.56 19.20 -41.24
N LEU A 112 22.52 17.88 -41.44
CA LEU A 112 21.45 17.03 -40.89
C LEU A 112 21.55 16.94 -39.37
N PHE A 113 22.76 16.84 -38.81
CA PHE A 113 22.99 16.69 -37.36
C PHE A 113 22.61 17.95 -36.56
N ARG A 114 22.39 19.07 -37.24
CA ARG A 114 21.90 20.32 -36.64
C ARG A 114 20.36 20.42 -36.60
N THR A 115 19.66 19.40 -37.07
CA THR A 115 18.19 19.39 -37.13
C THR A 115 17.61 19.04 -35.76
N ASP A 116 16.68 19.87 -35.28
CA ASP A 116 15.87 19.61 -34.10
C ASP A 116 14.80 18.57 -34.41
N ILE A 117 14.95 17.37 -33.85
CA ILE A 117 13.97 16.29 -34.00
C ILE A 117 13.04 16.31 -32.80
N LYS A 118 11.83 16.84 -32.98
CA LYS A 118 10.85 17.01 -31.87
C LYS A 118 10.53 15.71 -31.15
N ALA A 119 10.49 14.59 -31.87
CA ALA A 119 10.25 13.27 -31.30
C ALA A 119 11.36 12.80 -30.34
N LEU A 120 12.52 13.47 -30.36
CA LEU A 120 13.68 13.16 -29.52
C LEU A 120 13.90 14.15 -28.37
N GLN A 121 12.97 15.09 -28.16
CA GLN A 121 13.12 16.17 -27.19
C GLN A 121 12.03 16.13 -26.12
N CYS A 122 12.41 16.34 -24.86
CA CYS A 122 11.47 16.42 -23.74
C CYS A 122 11.19 17.89 -23.40
N PRO A 123 9.94 18.38 -23.48
CA PRO A 123 9.59 19.78 -23.20
C PRO A 123 9.87 20.26 -21.76
N SER A 124 10.24 19.36 -20.85
CA SER A 124 10.65 19.73 -19.49
C SER A 124 12.14 20.13 -19.39
N ASP A 125 12.99 19.77 -20.36
CA ASP A 125 14.39 20.20 -20.43
C ASP A 125 14.58 21.39 -21.38
N GLN A 126 15.75 22.02 -21.33
CA GLN A 126 16.17 23.02 -22.30
C GLN A 126 16.76 22.30 -23.52
N HIS A 127 16.42 22.79 -24.70
CA HIS A 127 16.89 22.24 -25.97
C HIS A 127 18.04 23.13 -26.44
N GLY A 128 19.10 22.53 -26.99
CA GLY A 128 20.27 23.27 -27.41
C GLY A 128 21.19 22.48 -28.32
N TYR A 129 22.34 23.08 -28.62
CA TYR A 129 23.37 22.50 -29.47
C TYR A 129 24.74 22.46 -28.80
N VAL A 130 25.56 21.50 -29.23
CA VAL A 130 26.96 21.40 -28.83
C VAL A 130 27.74 22.59 -29.38
N LYS A 131 28.46 23.30 -28.50
CA LYS A 131 29.37 24.41 -28.86
C LYS A 131 30.35 24.01 -29.96
N ASP A 132 30.66 24.94 -30.87
CA ASP A 132 31.58 24.78 -32.01
C ASP A 132 31.12 23.80 -33.12
N TRP A 133 30.26 22.82 -32.82
CA TRP A 133 29.77 21.83 -33.79
C TRP A 133 28.37 22.15 -34.33
N GLY A 134 27.50 22.70 -33.47
CA GLY A 134 26.10 23.00 -33.78
C GLY A 134 25.20 21.77 -33.81
N TRP A 135 25.62 20.63 -33.26
CA TRP A 135 24.85 19.38 -33.24
C TRP A 135 23.71 19.45 -32.24
N SER A 136 22.51 19.07 -32.65
CA SER A 136 21.31 19.12 -31.82
C SER A 136 21.34 18.08 -30.70
N HIS A 137 20.93 18.49 -29.51
CA HIS A 137 20.63 17.58 -28.41
C HIS A 137 19.27 16.89 -28.56
N SER A 138 19.12 15.84 -27.76
CA SER A 138 18.00 14.95 -27.53
C SER A 138 17.99 14.60 -26.04
N ASN A 139 16.81 14.26 -25.54
CA ASN A 139 16.62 13.80 -24.18
C ASN A 139 16.50 12.28 -24.07
N TYR A 140 16.58 11.53 -25.18
CA TYR A 140 16.37 10.08 -25.16
C TYR A 140 17.61 9.35 -25.67
N VAL A 141 18.16 8.51 -24.80
CA VAL A 141 19.43 7.81 -25.03
C VAL A 141 19.23 6.31 -24.87
N ALA A 142 19.97 5.53 -25.66
CA ALA A 142 19.92 4.08 -25.60
C ALA A 142 20.82 3.53 -24.49
N CYS A 143 20.35 2.46 -23.83
CA CYS A 143 21.14 1.74 -22.84
C CYS A 143 22.24 0.93 -23.54
N PHE A 144 23.51 1.20 -23.20
CA PHE A 144 24.67 0.55 -23.83
C PHE A 144 25.36 -0.50 -22.96
N SER A 145 25.19 -0.37 -21.64
CA SER A 145 25.72 -1.31 -20.66
C SER A 145 24.91 -1.21 -19.38
N ALA A 146 24.86 -2.32 -18.68
CA ALA A 146 24.17 -2.42 -17.42
C ALA A 146 25.00 -1.97 -16.21
N ASP A 147 26.29 -2.30 -16.21
CA ASP A 147 27.23 -2.03 -15.10
C ASP A 147 28.22 -0.88 -15.43
N GLY A 148 28.08 -0.30 -16.63
CA GLY A 148 28.93 0.76 -17.14
C GLY A 148 30.27 0.30 -17.68
N SER A 149 30.47 -1.02 -17.84
CA SER A 149 31.61 -1.56 -18.58
C SER A 149 31.30 -1.63 -20.08
N TRP A 150 32.26 -1.24 -20.92
CA TRP A 150 32.18 -1.37 -22.37
C TRP A 150 32.52 -2.80 -22.77
N VAL A 151 31.53 -3.65 -23.05
CA VAL A 151 31.76 -5.10 -23.25
C VAL A 151 31.25 -5.58 -24.59
N GLU A 152 32.17 -6.05 -25.44
CA GLU A 152 31.90 -7.07 -26.45
C GLU A 152 33.15 -7.97 -26.57
N PRO A 153 33.04 -9.31 -26.46
CA PRO A 153 34.18 -10.20 -26.62
C PRO A 153 34.85 -9.98 -27.98
N GLY A 154 36.15 -9.65 -27.97
CA GLY A 154 36.95 -9.41 -29.17
C GLY A 154 36.73 -8.05 -29.86
N GLY A 155 35.97 -7.12 -29.27
CA GLY A 155 35.78 -5.77 -29.81
C GLY A 155 36.96 -4.84 -29.47
N TRP A 156 37.50 -4.15 -30.47
CA TRP A 156 38.53 -3.13 -30.28
C TRP A 156 37.93 -1.83 -29.68
N SER A 157 38.47 -1.35 -28.55
CA SER A 157 38.28 0.04 -28.11
C SER A 157 39.38 0.90 -28.76
N ALA A 158 38.98 1.85 -29.60
CA ALA A 158 39.90 2.67 -30.39
C ALA A 158 40.54 3.84 -29.59
N ASP A 159 40.70 3.68 -28.27
CA ASP A 159 41.46 4.60 -27.39
C ASP A 159 42.80 3.98 -26.96
N ASN A 160 43.33 3.03 -27.75
CA ASN A 160 44.68 2.52 -27.59
C ASN A 160 45.71 3.60 -27.98
N ASN A 161 45.98 4.54 -27.07
CA ASN A 161 47.34 5.04 -26.98
C ASN A 161 48.22 3.84 -26.64
N ILE A 162 49.12 3.48 -27.55
CA ILE A 162 49.91 2.24 -27.56
C ILE A 162 50.82 2.04 -26.32
N ASN A 163 50.77 2.97 -25.35
CA ASN A 163 51.60 3.02 -24.15
C ASN A 163 50.82 3.12 -22.81
N HIS A 164 49.50 2.86 -22.74
CA HIS A 164 48.76 2.94 -21.45
C HIS A 164 48.29 1.56 -20.93
N PRO A 165 48.86 1.03 -19.82
CA PRO A 165 48.59 -0.32 -19.32
C PRO A 165 47.33 -0.45 -18.44
N TYR A 166 46.40 0.50 -18.46
CA TYR A 166 45.20 0.41 -17.63
C TYR A 166 44.04 -0.21 -18.40
N TYR A 167 43.92 -1.53 -18.20
CA TYR A 167 42.66 -2.21 -17.91
C TYR A 167 41.58 -2.17 -19.00
N ASN A 168 41.42 -3.30 -19.70
CA ASN A 168 40.17 -3.69 -20.34
C ASN A 168 39.39 -4.54 -19.32
N PRO A 169 38.49 -3.94 -18.50
CA PRO A 169 37.71 -4.70 -17.56
C PRO A 169 36.68 -5.54 -18.32
N SER A 170 36.85 -6.86 -18.23
CA SER A 170 35.89 -7.90 -18.62
C SER A 170 35.89 -8.38 -20.08
N VAL A 171 36.73 -9.38 -20.33
CA VAL A 171 36.48 -10.41 -21.36
C VAL A 171 35.37 -11.40 -20.91
N ASP A 172 34.79 -11.19 -19.71
CA ASP A 172 33.97 -12.18 -18.98
C ASP A 172 32.68 -11.60 -18.32
N SER A 173 32.25 -10.39 -18.68
CA SER A 173 30.95 -9.86 -18.19
C SER A 173 29.79 -10.56 -18.92
N GLN A 174 28.85 -11.08 -18.14
CA GLN A 174 27.61 -11.68 -18.64
C GLN A 174 26.48 -10.64 -18.78
N LEU A 175 26.69 -9.38 -18.42
CA LEU A 175 25.61 -8.38 -18.39
C LEU A 175 25.61 -7.53 -19.68
N ARG A 176 24.83 -7.94 -20.69
CA ARG A 176 24.82 -7.29 -22.02
C ARG A 176 23.62 -6.35 -22.20
N ALA A 177 23.80 -5.17 -22.79
CA ALA A 177 22.68 -4.30 -23.15
C ALA A 177 22.07 -4.68 -24.51
N LEU A 178 20.99 -4.01 -24.92
CA LEU A 178 20.43 -4.22 -26.27
C LEU A 178 21.25 -3.51 -27.36
N PHE A 179 21.76 -2.31 -27.07
CA PHE A 179 22.46 -1.44 -28.02
C PHE A 179 23.97 -1.43 -27.77
N ASN A 180 24.76 -1.97 -28.71
CA ASN A 180 26.23 -1.91 -28.64
C ASN A 180 26.83 -1.61 -30.03
N PHE A 181 28.12 -1.33 -30.07
CA PHE A 181 28.88 -1.10 -31.31
C PHE A 181 28.93 -2.35 -32.18
N ASN A 182 28.57 -2.22 -33.46
CA ASN A 182 28.62 -3.29 -34.47
C ASN A 182 27.84 -4.57 -34.09
N ARG A 183 26.88 -4.47 -33.16
CA ARG A 183 26.08 -5.61 -32.70
C ARG A 183 24.62 -5.40 -33.01
N ARG A 184 24.06 -6.36 -33.74
CA ARG A 184 22.63 -6.42 -34.03
C ARG A 184 22.01 -7.52 -33.19
N ARG A 185 21.06 -7.16 -32.34
CA ARG A 185 20.31 -8.10 -31.49
C ARG A 185 18.87 -8.17 -31.96
N SER A 186 18.13 -9.17 -31.49
CA SER A 186 16.70 -9.36 -31.77
C SER A 186 16.04 -9.85 -30.49
N THR A 187 14.70 -9.97 -30.49
CA THR A 187 13.93 -10.36 -29.29
C THR A 187 14.44 -11.63 -28.62
N LYS A 188 15.00 -12.59 -29.37
CA LYS A 188 15.59 -13.83 -28.82
C LYS A 188 16.76 -13.62 -27.85
N HIS A 189 17.40 -12.44 -27.88
CA HIS A 189 18.51 -12.12 -27.00
C HIS A 189 18.04 -11.50 -25.69
N VAL A 190 16.78 -11.05 -25.62
CA VAL A 190 16.16 -10.41 -24.45
C VAL A 190 15.53 -11.49 -23.56
N VAL A 191 16.38 -12.15 -22.77
CA VAL A 191 16.03 -13.37 -22.01
C VAL A 191 15.16 -13.11 -20.78
N ASP A 192 15.16 -11.87 -20.30
CA ASP A 192 14.37 -11.31 -19.20
C ASP A 192 12.98 -10.82 -19.64
N GLY A 193 12.71 -10.84 -20.95
CA GLY A 193 11.43 -10.45 -21.54
C GLY A 193 11.39 -8.98 -21.99
N THR A 194 10.82 -8.73 -23.17
CA THR A 194 10.81 -7.41 -23.80
C THR A 194 10.05 -6.33 -23.02
N SER A 195 9.13 -6.76 -22.13
CA SER A 195 8.37 -5.91 -21.23
C SER A 195 9.07 -5.62 -19.90
N HIS A 196 10.27 -6.17 -19.67
CA HIS A 196 11.06 -5.96 -18.44
C HIS A 196 12.40 -5.26 -18.72
N THR A 197 12.88 -5.28 -19.96
CA THR A 197 14.14 -4.64 -20.35
C THR A 197 13.93 -3.22 -20.86
N PHE A 198 14.67 -2.24 -20.32
CA PHE A 198 14.69 -0.88 -20.87
C PHE A 198 15.59 -0.78 -22.11
N ALA A 199 15.05 -0.21 -23.17
CA ALA A 199 15.76 0.12 -24.40
C ALA A 199 16.32 1.55 -24.33
N PHE A 200 15.48 2.49 -23.91
CA PHE A 200 15.78 3.92 -23.88
C PHE A 200 15.45 4.53 -22.53
N SER A 201 16.16 5.58 -22.15
CA SER A 201 15.86 6.38 -20.96
C SER A 201 16.00 7.87 -21.24
N GLU A 202 15.36 8.68 -20.40
CA GLU A 202 15.60 10.10 -20.33
C GLU A 202 17.02 10.43 -19.85
N VAL A 203 17.59 11.47 -20.46
CA VAL A 203 18.76 12.18 -19.95
C VAL A 203 18.47 13.68 -19.97
N ILE A 204 19.09 14.40 -19.03
CA ILE A 204 19.19 15.86 -19.10
C ILE A 204 20.28 16.19 -20.11
N SER A 205 19.89 16.88 -21.18
CA SER A 205 20.79 17.25 -22.25
C SER A 205 21.81 18.31 -21.82
N GLY A 206 22.89 18.42 -22.59
CA GLY A 206 23.86 19.48 -22.44
C GLY A 206 23.21 20.87 -22.54
N ALA A 207 23.74 21.85 -21.80
CA ALA A 207 23.27 23.22 -21.89
C ALA A 207 23.55 23.81 -23.29
N ASP A 208 22.66 24.69 -23.76
CA ASP A 208 22.78 25.30 -25.08
C ASP A 208 24.09 26.08 -25.24
N GLY A 209 24.85 25.77 -26.30
CA GLY A 209 26.11 26.46 -26.61
C GLY A 209 27.28 26.11 -25.67
N GLU A 210 27.17 25.06 -24.86
CA GLU A 210 28.29 24.50 -24.08
C GLU A 210 28.93 23.30 -24.78
N PRO A 211 30.21 22.97 -24.50
CA PRO A 211 30.87 21.79 -25.06
C PRO A 211 30.45 20.51 -24.30
N ASP A 212 29.14 20.27 -24.19
CA ASP A 212 28.54 19.12 -23.52
C ASP A 212 27.80 18.27 -24.56
N PHE A 213 28.28 17.05 -24.80
CA PHE A 213 27.74 16.16 -25.82
C PHE A 213 26.59 15.28 -25.28
N ARG A 214 26.21 15.44 -24.01
CA ARG A 214 25.16 14.64 -23.41
C ARG A 214 23.83 14.84 -24.11
N GLY A 215 23.29 13.71 -24.58
CA GLY A 215 22.03 13.68 -25.30
C GLY A 215 22.14 14.05 -26.78
N THR A 216 23.30 14.17 -27.43
CA THR A 216 23.30 14.37 -28.90
C THR A 216 22.68 13.19 -29.64
N TRP A 217 21.77 13.44 -30.60
CA TRP A 217 21.03 12.35 -31.24
C TRP A 217 21.82 11.59 -32.30
N ALA A 218 22.79 12.20 -32.98
CA ALA A 218 23.40 11.64 -34.19
C ALA A 218 24.87 11.19 -34.05
N VAL A 219 25.46 11.27 -32.86
CA VAL A 219 26.85 10.86 -32.59
C VAL A 219 26.94 9.87 -31.42
N ASP A 220 28.12 9.31 -31.17
CA ASP A 220 28.40 8.17 -30.26
C ASP A 220 27.77 8.27 -28.86
N HIS A 221 27.49 9.49 -28.42
CA HIS A 221 26.86 9.88 -27.17
C HIS A 221 25.35 9.61 -27.08
N GLY A 222 24.68 9.29 -28.20
CA GLY A 222 23.29 8.81 -28.18
C GLY A 222 23.13 7.44 -27.50
N VAL A 223 24.22 6.78 -27.14
CA VAL A 223 24.29 5.42 -26.57
C VAL A 223 25.27 5.39 -25.40
N ALA A 224 25.03 6.23 -24.39
CA ALA A 224 25.90 6.39 -23.22
C ALA A 224 25.17 6.25 -21.86
N TYR A 225 23.89 5.85 -21.87
CA TYR A 225 23.13 5.53 -20.66
C TYR A 225 23.45 4.13 -20.12
N THR A 226 23.53 4.01 -18.79
CA THR A 226 23.74 2.75 -18.09
C THR A 226 22.88 2.60 -16.84
N HIS A 227 22.68 1.36 -16.39
CA HIS A 227 22.05 1.06 -15.10
C HIS A 227 23.02 1.11 -13.91
N ARG A 228 24.25 1.61 -14.11
CA ARG A 228 25.27 1.70 -13.05
C ARG A 228 24.86 2.67 -11.95
N LEU A 229 24.17 3.75 -12.33
CA LEU A 229 23.67 4.78 -11.44
C LEU A 229 22.15 4.81 -11.50
N GLY A 230 21.52 5.08 -10.35
CA GLY A 230 20.07 5.24 -10.28
C GLY A 230 19.56 6.51 -10.99
N PRO A 231 18.24 6.59 -11.24
CA PRO A 231 17.60 7.79 -11.75
C PRO A 231 18.00 9.03 -10.95
N ASN A 232 18.29 10.12 -11.66
CA ASN A 232 18.65 11.42 -11.08
C ASN A 232 19.77 11.34 -10.02
N SER A 233 20.71 10.40 -10.16
CA SER A 233 21.80 10.20 -9.21
C SER A 233 22.57 11.50 -8.95
N THR A 234 22.87 11.81 -7.69
CA THR A 234 23.70 12.97 -7.34
C THR A 234 25.18 12.78 -7.70
N LEU A 235 25.57 11.57 -8.13
CA LEU A 235 26.92 11.28 -8.60
C LEU A 235 27.11 11.79 -10.03
N ASP A 236 28.33 12.22 -10.33
CA ASP A 236 28.70 12.70 -11.65
C ASP A 236 28.53 11.64 -12.73
N ASP A 237 27.96 12.05 -13.87
CA ASP A 237 28.16 11.34 -15.13
C ASP A 237 29.64 11.41 -15.52
N LYS A 238 30.18 10.32 -16.07
CA LYS A 238 31.56 10.26 -16.56
C LYS A 238 31.55 10.45 -18.07
N ASP A 239 32.06 11.58 -18.55
CA ASP A 239 32.07 11.91 -19.98
C ASP A 239 33.50 12.03 -20.55
N ALA A 240 33.72 11.49 -21.75
CA ALA A 240 35.05 11.40 -22.36
C ALA A 240 35.47 12.65 -23.16
N TYR A 241 34.54 13.44 -23.69
CA TYR A 241 34.85 14.59 -24.55
C TYR A 241 34.90 15.92 -23.82
N GLY A 242 34.21 16.02 -22.69
CA GLY A 242 34.28 17.20 -21.84
C GLY A 242 32.99 17.43 -21.09
N CYS A 243 33.13 17.95 -19.87
CA CYS A 243 32.01 18.46 -19.10
C CYS A 243 31.93 19.98 -19.25
N PRO A 244 30.74 20.58 -19.25
CA PRO A 244 30.56 22.01 -19.43
C PRO A 244 31.24 22.80 -18.30
N THR A 245 31.64 24.04 -18.61
CA THR A 245 32.23 24.94 -17.59
C THR A 245 31.15 25.49 -16.65
N GLN A 246 29.93 25.63 -17.15
CA GLN A 246 28.75 25.95 -16.37
C GLN A 246 28.14 24.66 -15.79
N LYS A 247 28.19 24.52 -14.47
CA LYS A 247 27.62 23.35 -13.80
C LYS A 247 26.09 23.42 -13.87
N ARG A 248 25.46 22.41 -14.50
CA ARG A 248 24.05 22.04 -14.28
C ARG A 248 23.98 21.14 -13.05
N PRO A 249 23.48 21.61 -11.89
CA PRO A 249 23.43 20.81 -10.67
C PRO A 249 22.63 19.51 -10.82
N GLU A 250 21.64 19.49 -11.71
CA GLU A 250 20.76 18.36 -11.98
C GLU A 250 21.42 17.27 -12.84
N ALA A 251 22.49 17.64 -13.56
CA ALA A 251 23.27 16.76 -14.42
C ALA A 251 24.77 16.96 -14.19
N PRO A 252 25.27 16.63 -12.98
CA PRO A 252 26.68 16.77 -12.65
C PRO A 252 27.53 15.87 -13.55
N CYS A 253 28.73 16.34 -13.89
CA CYS A 253 29.62 15.69 -14.85
C CYS A 253 31.07 15.84 -14.41
N SER A 254 31.85 14.75 -14.54
CA SER A 254 33.30 14.80 -14.46
C SER A 254 33.96 14.06 -15.62
N ARG A 255 35.17 14.53 -15.97
CA ARG A 255 35.91 14.01 -17.10
C ARG A 255 36.33 12.56 -16.87
N SER A 256 36.00 11.71 -17.83
CA SER A 256 36.48 10.33 -17.96
C SER A 256 37.84 10.31 -18.66
N PRO A 257 38.80 9.47 -18.24
CA PRO A 257 40.12 9.37 -18.89
C PRO A 257 40.08 8.70 -20.27
N SER A 258 39.01 7.97 -20.58
CA SER A 258 38.79 7.31 -21.87
C SER A 258 37.30 7.13 -22.15
N PHE A 259 36.97 6.81 -23.39
CA PHE A 259 35.62 6.37 -23.73
C PHE A 259 35.18 5.11 -23.02
N GLY A 260 36.09 4.15 -22.83
CA GLY A 260 35.79 2.86 -22.18
C GLY A 260 35.37 2.97 -20.72
N THR A 261 35.54 4.14 -20.11
CA THR A 261 35.16 4.45 -18.73
C THR A 261 34.05 5.50 -18.62
N ALA A 262 33.50 5.95 -19.76
CA ALA A 262 32.40 6.90 -19.80
C ALA A 262 31.04 6.18 -19.57
N TYR A 263 30.18 6.78 -18.75
CA TYR A 263 28.84 6.29 -18.45
C TYR A 263 27.97 7.42 -17.90
N TRP A 264 26.68 7.40 -18.20
CA TRP A 264 25.71 8.37 -17.69
C TRP A 264 24.59 7.69 -16.91
N ALA A 265 24.04 8.42 -15.94
CA ALA A 265 22.80 8.04 -15.27
C ALA A 265 21.58 8.37 -16.14
N ALA A 266 20.45 7.69 -15.89
CA ALA A 266 19.16 8.19 -16.35
C ALA A 266 18.83 9.47 -15.58
N ARG A 267 18.39 10.52 -16.27
CA ARG A 267 18.10 11.82 -15.65
C ARG A 267 16.92 12.52 -16.32
N SER A 268 16.10 13.22 -15.56
CA SER A 268 15.04 14.06 -16.07
C SER A 268 14.81 15.26 -15.14
N LEU A 269 14.14 16.29 -15.65
CA LEU A 269 13.65 17.41 -14.82
C LEU A 269 12.24 17.15 -14.27
N HIS A 270 11.70 15.94 -14.47
CA HIS A 270 10.43 15.55 -13.87
C HIS A 270 10.62 15.31 -12.36
N PRO A 271 9.69 15.79 -11.50
CA PRO A 271 9.76 15.50 -10.07
C PRO A 271 9.72 14.00 -9.78
N GLY A 272 10.72 13.51 -9.03
CA GLY A 272 10.72 12.19 -8.40
C GLY A 272 11.12 11.01 -9.29
N GLY A 273 11.64 11.20 -10.50
CA GLY A 273 12.05 10.08 -11.34
C GLY A 273 12.38 10.43 -12.79
N VAL A 274 12.42 9.39 -13.63
CA VAL A 274 12.73 9.46 -15.06
C VAL A 274 11.80 8.54 -15.85
N ASN A 275 11.39 8.92 -17.06
CA ASN A 275 10.70 8.02 -17.96
C ASN A 275 11.73 7.18 -18.75
N GLY A 276 11.38 5.92 -19.02
CA GLY A 276 12.14 5.04 -19.90
C GLY A 276 11.21 4.21 -20.77
N ALA A 277 11.66 3.90 -21.99
CA ALA A 277 10.95 3.01 -22.90
C ALA A 277 11.54 1.60 -22.82
N ARG A 278 10.68 0.60 -22.65
CA ARG A 278 11.03 -0.81 -22.66
C ARG A 278 11.14 -1.34 -24.09
N VAL A 279 11.76 -2.51 -24.25
CA VAL A 279 12.01 -3.09 -25.58
C VAL A 279 10.70 -3.29 -26.33
N ASP A 280 9.62 -3.73 -25.69
CA ASP A 280 8.28 -3.88 -26.30
C ASP A 280 7.60 -2.56 -26.70
N GLY A 281 8.24 -1.42 -26.43
CA GLY A 281 7.75 -0.08 -26.70
C GLY A 281 6.78 0.45 -25.63
N SER A 282 6.53 -0.24 -24.53
CA SER A 282 5.87 0.35 -23.36
C SER A 282 6.77 1.40 -22.70
N VAL A 283 6.19 2.40 -22.04
CA VAL A 283 6.95 3.46 -21.34
C VAL A 283 6.60 3.37 -19.87
N ALA A 284 7.62 3.41 -19.01
CA ALA A 284 7.46 3.34 -17.57
C ALA A 284 8.22 4.48 -16.90
N PHE A 285 7.65 5.00 -15.81
CA PHE A 285 8.33 5.96 -14.95
C PHE A 285 9.09 5.22 -13.85
N VAL A 286 10.37 5.54 -13.71
CA VAL A 286 11.27 4.96 -12.72
C VAL A 286 11.54 6.01 -11.66
N SER A 287 11.03 5.77 -10.44
CA SER A 287 11.22 6.67 -9.31
C SER A 287 12.67 6.71 -8.84
N ASP A 288 13.11 7.87 -8.34
CA ASP A 288 14.41 8.07 -7.69
C ASP A 288 14.62 7.10 -6.51
N SER A 289 13.54 6.69 -5.84
CA SER A 289 13.56 5.77 -4.68
C SER A 289 13.84 4.31 -5.06
N ARG A 290 13.58 3.90 -6.31
CA ARG A 290 13.64 2.49 -6.72
C ARG A 290 15.07 1.92 -6.79
N PHE A 291 16.10 2.77 -6.86
CA PHE A 291 17.49 2.32 -7.10
C PHE A 291 18.35 2.16 -5.83
N LEU A 292 17.78 2.35 -4.64
CA LEU A 292 18.47 2.23 -3.36
C LEU A 292 18.74 0.78 -2.92
N GLY A 293 18.20 -0.22 -3.62
CA GLY A 293 18.40 -1.65 -3.34
C GLY A 293 19.25 -2.34 -4.40
N ALA A 294 20.39 -2.92 -4.00
CA ALA A 294 21.27 -3.73 -4.85
C ALA A 294 20.59 -4.99 -5.46
N ALA A 295 19.32 -5.26 -5.13
CA ALA A 295 18.51 -6.32 -5.74
C ALA A 295 17.82 -5.90 -7.04
N LEU A 296 17.70 -4.59 -7.35
CA LEU A 296 16.99 -4.10 -8.53
C LEU A 296 17.83 -4.03 -9.81
N LEU A 297 19.17 -4.08 -9.71
CA LEU A 297 20.01 -4.32 -10.89
C LEU A 297 19.65 -5.66 -11.56
N SER A 298 19.21 -6.66 -10.78
CA SER A 298 18.80 -7.98 -11.30
C SER A 298 17.54 -7.93 -12.17
N ALA A 299 16.63 -6.99 -11.92
CA ALA A 299 15.36 -6.86 -12.65
C ALA A 299 15.47 -5.93 -13.87
N ILE A 300 16.64 -5.32 -14.07
CA ILE A 300 16.86 -4.26 -15.06
C ILE A 300 17.95 -4.64 -16.07
N ILE A 301 18.60 -5.81 -15.95
CA ILE A 301 19.82 -6.09 -16.72
C ILE A 301 19.71 -7.38 -17.57
N GLY A 302 19.47 -7.15 -18.86
CA GLY A 302 20.45 -7.49 -19.90
C GLY A 302 20.25 -8.80 -20.67
N CYS A 303 20.68 -8.76 -21.94
CA CYS A 303 20.77 -9.89 -22.85
C CYS A 303 21.84 -10.93 -22.40
N GLY A 304 21.56 -11.68 -21.33
CA GLY A 304 22.18 -12.96 -21.01
C GLY A 304 23.25 -12.98 -19.91
N GLY A 305 22.87 -12.98 -18.62
CA GLY A 305 23.76 -13.28 -17.49
C GLY A 305 23.12 -13.17 -16.09
N SER A 306 23.62 -13.93 -15.09
CA SER A 306 23.12 -13.98 -13.70
C SER A 306 23.59 -12.81 -12.80
N PRO A 307 22.88 -12.45 -11.70
CA PRO A 307 23.12 -11.22 -10.91
C PRO A 307 24.36 -11.27 -9.98
N VAL A 308 25.09 -10.15 -9.87
CA VAL A 308 26.23 -9.93 -8.95
C VAL A 308 25.85 -8.92 -7.85
N ARG A 309 26.22 -9.19 -6.59
CA ARG A 309 25.92 -8.35 -5.40
C ARG A 309 27.04 -7.32 -5.12
N GLN A 310 26.70 -6.03 -5.01
CA GLN A 310 27.57 -5.00 -4.40
C GLN A 310 27.39 -4.93 -2.88
N ILE A 311 28.47 -4.60 -2.14
CA ILE A 311 28.46 -4.43 -0.68
C ILE A 311 28.62 -2.93 -0.35
N GLN A 312 27.68 -2.38 0.41
CA GLN A 312 27.76 -1.02 0.97
C GLN A 312 27.92 -1.08 2.50
N GLY A 313 28.61 -0.09 3.07
CA GLY A 313 28.80 0.04 4.52
C GLY A 313 28.85 1.50 4.99
N VAL A 314 28.69 1.70 6.30
CA VAL A 314 28.77 3.00 6.98
C VAL A 314 29.99 2.99 7.91
N VAL A 315 30.84 4.02 7.85
CA VAL A 315 31.94 4.20 8.81
C VAL A 315 31.56 5.26 9.83
N THR A 316 31.57 4.87 11.09
CA THR A 316 31.33 5.74 12.23
C THR A 316 32.60 5.91 13.06
N LEU A 317 32.77 7.08 13.66
CA LEU A 317 33.78 7.35 14.69
C LEU A 317 33.01 7.81 15.93
N ASP A 318 33.20 7.12 17.05
CA ASP A 318 32.44 7.35 18.30
C ASP A 318 30.91 7.39 18.12
N GLY A 319 30.38 6.58 17.21
CA GLY A 319 28.94 6.46 16.96
C GLY A 319 28.34 7.52 16.03
N GLN A 320 29.14 8.47 15.52
CA GLN A 320 28.70 9.46 14.53
C GLN A 320 29.23 9.14 13.13
N PRO A 321 28.44 9.32 12.05
CA PRO A 321 28.89 9.09 10.67
C PRO A 321 30.00 10.06 10.29
N LEU A 322 31.09 9.55 9.69
CA LEU A 322 32.22 10.39 9.29
C LEU A 322 31.84 11.28 8.08
N GLU A 323 31.83 12.61 8.21
CA GLU A 323 31.39 13.51 7.12
C GLU A 323 32.24 13.35 5.84
N SER A 324 33.58 13.25 5.97
CA SER A 324 34.49 12.99 4.84
C SER A 324 35.83 12.36 5.29
N GLY A 325 36.45 11.56 4.43
CA GLY A 325 37.75 10.91 4.69
C GLY A 325 38.13 9.90 3.61
N GLU A 326 39.34 9.32 3.70
CA GLU A 326 39.79 8.24 2.82
C GLU A 326 39.98 6.93 3.59
N ILE A 327 39.49 5.82 3.00
CA ILE A 327 39.61 4.47 3.55
C ILE A 327 40.42 3.61 2.57
N GLN A 328 41.37 2.84 3.10
CA GLN A 328 42.12 1.84 2.36
C GLN A 328 41.82 0.43 2.85
N PHE A 329 41.49 -0.46 1.91
CA PHE A 329 41.23 -1.89 2.17
C PHE A 329 42.49 -2.70 1.85
N THR A 330 43.02 -3.43 2.84
CA THR A 330 44.21 -4.28 2.69
C THR A 330 43.87 -5.75 2.99
N PRO A 331 44.19 -6.72 2.12
CA PRO A 331 43.92 -8.14 2.39
C PRO A 331 44.70 -8.65 3.62
N THR A 332 44.11 -9.52 4.46
CA THR A 332 44.85 -10.19 5.54
C THR A 332 45.69 -11.35 4.99
N ALA A 333 46.81 -11.66 5.66
CA ALA A 333 47.81 -12.61 5.18
C ALA A 333 47.21 -13.98 4.80
N GLY A 334 47.26 -14.32 3.51
CA GLY A 334 46.67 -15.54 2.93
C GLY A 334 45.54 -15.28 1.92
N SER A 335 45.06 -14.04 1.79
CA SER A 335 44.10 -13.62 0.76
C SER A 335 44.79 -12.89 -0.40
N VAL A 336 44.34 -13.13 -1.63
CA VAL A 336 44.84 -12.49 -2.87
C VAL A 336 43.76 -11.52 -3.36
N GLY A 337 44.06 -10.23 -3.38
CA GLY A 337 43.14 -9.18 -3.85
C GLY A 337 43.82 -7.80 -3.90
N PRO A 338 43.35 -6.85 -4.73
CA PRO A 338 43.96 -5.53 -4.88
C PRO A 338 43.75 -4.66 -3.63
N THR A 339 44.68 -3.74 -3.38
CA THR A 339 44.51 -2.68 -2.37
C THR A 339 43.66 -1.57 -2.99
N ALA A 340 42.45 -1.33 -2.48
CA ALA A 340 41.54 -0.32 -3.02
C ALA A 340 41.33 0.83 -2.03
N GLY A 341 41.31 2.07 -2.55
CA GLY A 341 40.96 3.27 -1.80
C GLY A 341 39.54 3.72 -2.14
N SER A 342 38.74 4.08 -1.14
CA SER A 342 37.40 4.66 -1.30
C SER A 342 37.27 5.95 -0.51
N SER A 343 36.66 6.97 -1.11
CA SER A 343 36.30 8.22 -0.43
C SER A 343 35.02 8.03 0.39
N ILE A 344 34.99 8.59 1.60
CA ILE A 344 33.80 8.68 2.44
C ILE A 344 33.09 10.00 2.15
N SER A 345 31.77 9.97 1.97
CA SER A 345 30.92 11.16 2.00
C SER A 345 29.68 10.89 2.85
N ASN A 346 29.40 11.72 3.85
CA ASN A 346 28.27 11.57 4.78
C ASN A 346 28.19 10.18 5.44
N GLY A 347 29.34 9.67 5.87
CA GLY A 347 29.49 8.39 6.56
C GLY A 347 29.37 7.15 5.67
N LYS A 348 29.06 7.31 4.39
CA LYS A 348 28.86 6.20 3.45
C LYS A 348 30.08 6.03 2.56
N TYR A 349 30.44 4.78 2.31
CA TYR A 349 31.43 4.41 1.31
C TYR A 349 30.88 3.31 0.41
N VAL A 350 31.38 3.29 -0.81
CA VAL A 350 31.13 2.21 -1.77
C VAL A 350 32.46 1.51 -1.98
N VAL A 351 32.49 0.19 -1.77
CA VAL A 351 33.61 -0.63 -2.24
C VAL A 351 33.41 -0.76 -3.76
N PRO A 352 34.36 -0.33 -4.59
CA PRO A 352 34.26 -0.58 -6.02
C PRO A 352 34.08 -2.08 -6.22
N ALA A 353 33.14 -2.48 -7.08
CA ALA A 353 32.97 -3.89 -7.43
C ALA A 353 34.34 -4.43 -7.86
N VAL A 354 34.91 -5.33 -7.06
CA VAL A 354 36.19 -5.95 -7.38
C VAL A 354 35.93 -6.83 -8.59
N GLU A 355 36.74 -6.65 -9.63
CA GLU A 355 36.75 -7.57 -10.75
C GLU A 355 36.89 -9.02 -10.29
N GLN A 356 36.23 -9.91 -11.02
CA GLN A 356 36.07 -11.33 -10.74
C GLN A 356 37.35 -11.99 -10.19
N GLY A 357 37.20 -12.74 -9.09
CA GLY A 357 38.24 -13.65 -8.60
C GLY A 357 38.12 -14.08 -7.14
N VAL A 358 37.28 -13.44 -6.31
CA VAL A 358 37.19 -13.75 -4.88
C VAL A 358 36.00 -14.66 -4.59
N ARG A 359 36.25 -15.90 -4.14
CA ARG A 359 35.22 -16.75 -3.52
C ARG A 359 34.68 -16.03 -2.28
N ALA A 360 33.37 -15.99 -2.10
CA ALA A 360 32.74 -15.42 -0.91
C ALA A 360 33.42 -15.95 0.38
N GLY A 361 34.01 -15.05 1.20
CA GLY A 361 34.63 -15.41 2.49
C GLY A 361 36.01 -14.82 2.84
N GLY A 362 36.55 -13.83 2.11
CA GLY A 362 37.85 -13.20 2.44
C GLY A 362 37.74 -12.07 3.49
N GLU A 363 38.60 -12.09 4.52
CA GLU A 363 38.74 -11.01 5.51
C GLU A 363 39.64 -9.87 4.99
N TYR A 364 39.25 -8.62 5.23
CA TYR A 364 40.03 -7.43 4.89
C TYR A 364 40.33 -6.59 6.14
N ARG A 365 41.50 -5.95 6.17
CA ARG A 365 41.85 -4.93 7.17
C ARG A 365 41.58 -3.55 6.60
N VAL A 366 40.82 -2.74 7.33
CA VAL A 366 40.42 -1.38 6.94
C VAL A 366 41.27 -0.36 7.70
N SER A 367 41.88 0.59 7.01
CA SER A 367 42.66 1.67 7.60
C SER A 367 42.23 3.05 7.06
N ILE A 368 42.01 4.02 7.95
CA ILE A 368 41.68 5.41 7.60
C ILE A 368 42.98 6.17 7.34
N THR A 369 43.13 6.76 6.16
CA THR A 369 44.39 7.40 5.72
C THR A 369 44.39 8.92 5.88
N SER A 370 43.21 9.57 5.97
CA SER A 370 43.10 11.01 6.31
C SER A 370 41.70 11.38 6.83
N MET A 371 41.61 12.46 7.64
CA MET A 371 40.36 13.05 8.16
C MET A 371 40.40 14.57 7.99
N ALA A 372 39.28 15.18 7.58
CA ALA A 372 39.10 16.64 7.63
C ALA A 372 38.14 16.99 8.77
N ALA A 373 38.60 17.74 9.77
CA ALA A 373 37.79 18.17 10.91
C ALA A 373 37.04 19.48 10.62
N SER A 374 35.71 19.45 10.74
CA SER A 374 34.86 20.64 10.74
C SER A 374 34.78 21.23 12.16
N GLY A 375 35.59 22.27 12.42
CA GLY A 375 35.38 23.32 13.42
C GLY A 375 34.80 22.96 14.80
N ALA A 376 35.61 22.42 15.70
CA ALA A 376 35.46 22.62 17.14
C ALA A 376 36.86 22.76 17.77
N SER A 377 37.10 23.85 18.50
CA SER A 377 38.40 24.16 19.10
C SER A 377 38.77 23.13 20.17
N LEU A 378 39.81 22.34 19.93
CA LEU A 378 40.49 21.57 20.97
C LEU A 378 41.52 22.48 21.65
N THR A 379 41.23 22.91 22.87
CA THR A 379 42.24 23.45 23.78
C THR A 379 43.18 22.33 24.20
N GLU A 380 44.47 22.47 23.87
CA GLU A 380 45.54 21.61 24.40
C GLU A 380 45.68 21.77 25.92
N PRO A 381 45.98 20.68 26.64
CA PRO A 381 46.88 20.74 27.78
C PRO A 381 48.23 20.14 27.40
N GLU A 382 49.27 20.92 27.65
CA GLU A 382 50.67 20.55 27.68
C GLU A 382 50.92 19.25 28.48
N ASN A 383 51.60 18.27 27.89
CA ASN A 383 52.88 17.74 28.38
C ASN A 383 53.26 16.39 27.74
N THR A 384 54.56 16.27 27.45
CA THR A 384 55.38 15.04 27.28
C THR A 384 55.35 14.29 25.94
N PRO A 385 56.48 13.63 25.55
CA PRO A 385 57.23 14.02 24.36
C PRO A 385 57.32 12.93 23.27
N ALA A 386 57.91 13.34 22.16
CA ALA A 386 58.13 12.59 20.93
C ALA A 386 58.69 11.16 21.09
N GLY A 387 57.99 10.23 20.43
CA GLY A 387 58.61 9.10 19.72
C GLY A 387 58.39 7.70 20.32
N SER A 388 57.49 6.91 19.73
CA SER A 388 57.77 5.50 19.35
C SER A 388 56.54 4.77 18.78
N ARG A 389 56.70 4.27 17.55
CA ARG A 389 56.26 2.95 17.03
C ARG A 389 54.82 2.49 17.33
N LEU A 390 53.96 2.55 16.31
CA LEU A 390 52.76 1.70 16.19
C LEU A 390 53.19 0.22 16.09
N GLY A 391 52.97 -0.52 17.18
CA GLY A 391 53.10 -1.96 17.24
C GLY A 391 51.88 -2.67 16.66
N THR A 392 52.14 -3.70 15.86
CA THR A 392 51.18 -4.67 15.33
C THR A 392 50.47 -5.45 16.44
N ALA A 393 49.13 -5.46 16.44
CA ALA A 393 48.34 -6.48 17.14
C ALA A 393 47.72 -7.45 16.12
N ARG A 394 48.06 -8.73 16.26
CA ARG A 394 47.44 -9.89 15.60
C ARG A 394 46.29 -10.37 16.47
N TRP A 395 45.11 -10.60 15.89
CA TRP A 395 44.04 -11.34 16.55
C TRP A 395 44.05 -12.80 16.09
N LEU A 396 44.16 -13.70 17.06
CA LEU A 396 44.10 -15.16 16.92
C LEU A 396 42.63 -15.58 17.00
N ILE A 397 42.19 -16.41 16.06
CA ILE A 397 40.94 -17.16 16.16
C ILE A 397 41.16 -18.30 17.18
N ALA A 398 40.43 -18.26 18.29
CA ALA A 398 40.23 -19.39 19.18
C ALA A 398 38.72 -19.57 19.38
N GLY A 399 38.24 -20.75 19.03
CA GLY A 399 36.83 -21.14 19.15
C GLY A 399 36.36 -21.27 20.60
N ALA A 400 35.04 -21.23 20.73
CA ALA A 400 34.25 -21.53 21.91
C ALA A 400 34.43 -20.57 23.10
N LEU A 401 33.79 -19.39 23.04
CA LEU A 401 33.06 -18.79 24.18
C LEU A 401 32.31 -17.48 23.78
N VAL A 402 31.25 -17.54 22.95
CA VAL A 402 30.20 -16.49 22.93
C VAL A 402 28.86 -17.12 22.51
N ILE A 403 28.23 -17.83 23.44
CA ILE A 403 26.77 -17.79 23.56
C ILE A 403 26.54 -16.69 24.60
N ALA A 404 25.68 -15.72 24.27
CA ALA A 404 25.47 -14.44 24.96
C ALA A 404 26.43 -13.31 24.55
N ALA A 405 26.09 -12.60 23.47
CA ALA A 405 26.41 -11.20 23.14
C ALA A 405 26.30 -10.87 21.62
N ALA A 406 25.73 -11.76 20.80
CA ALA A 406 25.42 -11.51 19.39
C ALA A 406 23.99 -10.96 19.15
N SER A 407 23.32 -10.48 20.20
CA SER A 407 21.97 -9.91 20.16
C SER A 407 21.93 -8.38 20.18
N ALA A 408 23.07 -7.70 20.03
CA ALA A 408 23.11 -6.25 19.92
C ALA A 408 23.87 -5.86 18.66
N PHE A 409 23.31 -4.92 17.90
CA PHE A 409 23.85 -4.29 16.69
C PHE A 409 23.50 -4.95 15.34
N SER A 410 22.20 -5.07 15.09
CA SER A 410 21.65 -4.74 13.76
C SER A 410 21.78 -3.23 13.53
N PRO A 411 22.05 -2.75 12.29
CA PRO A 411 22.03 -1.32 12.00
C PRO A 411 20.61 -0.81 12.27
N ALA A 412 20.51 0.23 13.10
CA ALA A 412 19.25 0.86 13.45
C ALA A 412 18.54 1.29 12.17
N HIS A 413 17.49 0.54 11.80
CA HIS A 413 16.43 1.05 10.94
C HIS A 413 15.86 2.25 11.69
N ALA A 414 15.73 3.41 11.04
CA ALA A 414 14.92 4.46 11.62
C ALA A 414 13.49 3.92 11.69
N GLU A 415 13.06 3.44 12.87
CA GLU A 415 11.70 2.93 13.09
C GLU A 415 10.71 4.00 12.64
N THR A 416 9.91 3.70 11.62
CA THR A 416 8.75 4.49 11.25
C THR A 416 7.69 4.29 12.32
N LYS A 417 7.61 5.22 13.28
CA LYS A 417 6.64 5.14 14.38
C LYS A 417 5.28 5.69 13.93
N PRO A 418 4.16 5.04 14.29
CA PRO A 418 2.83 5.61 14.13
C PRO A 418 2.72 6.97 14.82
N VAL A 419 1.90 7.87 14.27
CA VAL A 419 1.58 9.15 14.90
C VAL A 419 0.78 8.91 16.17
N PHE A 420 -0.22 8.02 16.07
CA PHE A 420 -0.98 7.50 17.20
C PHE A 420 -0.84 5.99 17.27
N THR A 421 -0.85 5.45 18.48
CA THR A 421 -0.96 4.01 18.73
C THR A 421 -2.18 3.74 19.61
N PRO A 422 -2.92 2.63 19.43
CA PRO A 422 -3.96 2.24 20.37
C PRO A 422 -3.40 2.21 21.81
N ALA A 423 -4.22 2.58 22.80
CA ALA A 423 -3.85 2.38 24.20
C ALA A 423 -4.12 0.89 24.55
N GLU A 424 -3.16 0.02 24.22
CA GLU A 424 -3.32 -1.43 24.28
C GLU A 424 -3.60 -1.95 25.70
N THR A 425 -3.01 -1.31 26.70
CA THR A 425 -3.21 -1.63 28.13
C THR A 425 -4.42 -0.94 28.75
N ALA A 426 -5.14 -0.11 27.99
CA ALA A 426 -6.20 0.69 28.55
C ALA A 426 -7.42 -0.16 28.87
N ARG A 427 -7.99 0.08 30.05
CA ARG A 427 -9.28 -0.44 30.43
C ARG A 427 -10.37 0.51 29.95
N LEU A 428 -11.25 0.02 29.07
CA LEU A 428 -12.26 0.84 28.40
C LEU A 428 -13.67 0.40 28.83
N GLU A 429 -14.29 1.16 29.74
CA GLU A 429 -15.67 0.91 30.15
C GLU A 429 -16.59 1.88 29.40
N LEU A 430 -17.41 1.37 28.48
CA LEU A 430 -18.48 2.14 27.85
C LEU A 430 -19.75 2.10 28.72
N SER A 431 -20.66 3.04 28.47
CA SER A 431 -21.99 3.06 29.07
C SER A 431 -23.01 3.64 28.10
N GLY A 432 -24.28 3.61 28.47
CA GLY A 432 -25.36 4.21 27.67
C GLY A 432 -25.75 3.36 26.44
N PRO A 433 -26.34 3.99 25.40
CA PRO A 433 -26.97 3.25 24.30
C PRO A 433 -26.02 2.34 23.51
N VAL A 434 -24.78 2.79 23.25
CA VAL A 434 -23.81 2.01 22.48
C VAL A 434 -23.37 0.78 23.27
N ASP A 435 -23.08 0.93 24.56
CA ASP A 435 -22.78 -0.19 25.45
C ASP A 435 -23.95 -1.19 25.51
N ALA A 436 -25.20 -0.72 25.56
CA ALA A 436 -26.36 -1.63 25.51
C ALA A 436 -26.38 -2.53 24.26
N PHE A 437 -25.96 -2.02 23.09
CA PHE A 437 -25.78 -2.83 21.89
C PHE A 437 -24.60 -3.80 22.03
N VAL A 438 -23.47 -3.36 22.58
CA VAL A 438 -22.30 -4.22 22.83
C VAL A 438 -22.69 -5.39 23.73
N GLN A 439 -23.33 -5.13 24.86
CA GLN A 439 -23.78 -6.15 25.80
C GLN A 439 -24.80 -7.10 25.17
N ALA A 440 -25.75 -6.58 24.37
CA ALA A 440 -26.71 -7.40 23.65
C ALA A 440 -26.05 -8.35 22.65
N VAL A 441 -25.02 -7.87 21.93
CA VAL A 441 -24.22 -8.69 21.00
C VAL A 441 -23.36 -9.71 21.75
N VAL A 442 -22.78 -9.36 22.90
CA VAL A 442 -22.06 -10.32 23.74
C VAL A 442 -22.99 -11.46 24.16
N GLU A 443 -24.14 -11.14 24.75
CA GLU A 443 -25.07 -12.11 25.32
C GLU A 443 -25.76 -12.97 24.24
N ASN A 444 -26.27 -12.32 23.18
CA ASN A 444 -27.16 -12.97 22.23
C ASN A 444 -26.47 -13.43 20.94
N TRP A 445 -25.20 -13.08 20.73
CA TRP A 445 -24.42 -13.51 19.59
C TRP A 445 -23.10 -14.17 19.99
N LEU A 446 -22.13 -13.41 20.53
CA LEU A 446 -20.76 -13.90 20.70
C LEU A 446 -20.64 -15.11 21.63
N LEU A 447 -21.35 -15.12 22.76
CA LEU A 447 -21.35 -16.26 23.70
C LEU A 447 -22.06 -17.50 23.13
N ARG A 448 -22.88 -17.34 22.09
CA ARG A 448 -23.71 -18.42 21.53
C ARG A 448 -23.14 -19.04 20.28
N VAL A 449 -22.38 -18.27 19.49
CA VAL A 449 -21.92 -18.69 18.14
C VAL A 449 -21.27 -20.09 18.13
N PRO A 450 -20.28 -20.44 18.97
CA PRO A 450 -19.64 -21.76 18.92
C PRO A 450 -20.62 -22.92 19.22
N ARG A 451 -21.58 -22.69 20.13
CA ARG A 451 -22.60 -23.68 20.51
C ARG A 451 -23.67 -23.84 19.43
N ASP A 452 -24.19 -22.72 18.93
CA ASP A 452 -25.31 -22.70 17.99
C ASP A 452 -24.85 -23.01 16.55
N ASN A 453 -23.55 -22.87 16.26
CA ASN A 453 -22.95 -23.10 14.94
C ASN A 453 -21.70 -23.99 15.02
N PRO A 454 -21.81 -25.25 15.45
CA PRO A 454 -20.66 -26.14 15.67
C PRO A 454 -19.83 -26.42 14.41
N ALA A 455 -20.36 -26.16 13.20
CA ALA A 455 -19.59 -26.23 11.97
C ALA A 455 -18.42 -25.26 11.93
N ILE A 456 -18.43 -24.17 12.71
CA ILE A 456 -17.33 -23.19 12.78
C ILE A 456 -15.96 -23.83 13.08
N LEU A 457 -15.92 -24.90 13.87
CA LEU A 457 -14.70 -25.69 14.13
C LEU A 457 -14.76 -27.08 13.49
N THR A 458 -15.92 -27.74 13.46
CA THR A 458 -15.98 -29.12 12.95
C THR A 458 -15.61 -29.23 11.47
N MET A 459 -15.79 -28.18 10.66
CA MET A 459 -15.34 -28.17 9.26
C MET A 459 -13.82 -28.25 9.08
N PHE A 460 -13.03 -27.87 10.10
CA PHE A 460 -11.58 -28.03 10.11
C PHE A 460 -11.18 -29.44 10.57
N ALA A 461 -11.97 -30.01 11.49
CA ALA A 461 -11.74 -31.34 12.06
C ALA A 461 -12.05 -32.46 11.06
N ASP A 462 -13.09 -32.30 10.23
CA ASP A 462 -13.54 -33.31 9.27
C ASP A 462 -13.17 -32.99 7.81
N ARG A 463 -12.23 -32.06 7.58
CA ARG A 463 -11.79 -31.60 6.24
C ARG A 463 -11.43 -32.73 5.26
N ASP A 464 -10.88 -33.83 5.76
CA ASP A 464 -10.44 -34.98 4.97
C ASP A 464 -11.48 -36.13 4.95
N GLN A 465 -12.58 -36.01 5.71
CA GLN A 465 -13.63 -37.03 5.79
C GLN A 465 -14.52 -37.01 4.53
N ARG A 466 -14.84 -38.21 4.02
CA ARG A 466 -15.74 -38.38 2.87
C ARG A 466 -17.14 -38.83 3.31
N PRO A 467 -18.22 -38.36 2.64
CA PRO A 467 -18.22 -37.36 1.57
C PRO A 467 -17.81 -35.97 2.08
N TYR A 468 -17.11 -35.19 1.25
CA TYR A 468 -16.66 -33.86 1.63
C TYR A 468 -17.86 -32.93 1.89
N ARG A 469 -17.71 -31.98 2.82
CA ARG A 469 -18.73 -30.96 3.10
C ARG A 469 -18.97 -30.10 1.86
N ASN A 470 -20.23 -29.71 1.65
CA ASN A 470 -20.58 -28.64 0.72
C ASN A 470 -20.18 -27.29 1.32
N LEU A 471 -18.93 -26.89 1.12
CA LEU A 471 -18.37 -25.64 1.64
C LEU A 471 -18.61 -24.46 0.70
N LEU A 472 -18.69 -23.26 1.27
CA LEU A 472 -18.51 -22.02 0.51
C LEU A 472 -17.02 -21.84 0.20
N PRO A 473 -16.65 -21.08 -0.86
CA PRO A 473 -15.26 -20.77 -1.15
C PRO A 473 -14.51 -20.15 0.04
N TRP A 474 -15.21 -19.39 0.89
CA TRP A 474 -14.67 -18.69 2.06
C TRP A 474 -14.97 -19.34 3.41
N SER A 475 -15.47 -20.58 3.48
CA SER A 475 -15.87 -21.20 4.75
C SER A 475 -14.79 -21.17 5.84
N GLY A 476 -13.51 -21.19 5.46
CA GLY A 476 -12.38 -21.11 6.40
C GLY A 476 -12.24 -19.77 7.15
N GLU A 477 -12.90 -18.70 6.70
CA GLU A 477 -12.79 -17.38 7.34
C GLU A 477 -13.51 -17.29 8.69
N PHE A 478 -14.55 -18.11 8.90
CA PHE A 478 -15.52 -17.89 9.97
C PHE A 478 -14.88 -17.95 11.36
N ALA A 479 -13.99 -18.93 11.60
CA ALA A 479 -13.30 -19.07 12.88
C ALA A 479 -12.41 -17.85 13.18
N GLY A 480 -11.65 -17.39 12.17
CA GLY A 480 -10.76 -16.23 12.31
C GLY A 480 -11.50 -14.91 12.52
N LYS A 481 -12.59 -14.67 11.76
CA LYS A 481 -13.45 -13.49 11.94
C LYS A 481 -14.14 -13.48 13.30
N TYR A 482 -14.64 -14.62 13.75
CA TYR A 482 -15.23 -14.75 15.09
C TYR A 482 -14.22 -14.41 16.18
N LEU A 483 -13.01 -14.99 16.12
CA LEU A 483 -11.95 -14.74 17.09
C LEU A 483 -11.48 -13.28 17.07
N THR A 484 -11.41 -12.65 15.89
CA THR A 484 -11.13 -11.22 15.75
C THR A 484 -12.18 -10.37 16.46
N CYS A 485 -13.47 -10.65 16.22
CA CYS A 485 -14.57 -9.93 16.88
C CYS A 485 -14.52 -10.11 18.41
N LEU A 486 -14.35 -11.35 18.85
CA LEU A 486 -14.28 -11.70 20.27
C LEU A 486 -13.15 -10.94 20.95
N SER A 487 -11.94 -10.97 20.39
CA SER A 487 -10.74 -10.34 20.98
C SER A 487 -10.90 -8.82 21.13
N GLN A 488 -11.47 -8.16 20.11
CA GLN A 488 -11.68 -6.70 20.14
C GLN A 488 -12.85 -6.31 21.06
N VAL A 489 -13.96 -7.04 21.04
CA VAL A 489 -15.11 -6.76 21.92
C VAL A 489 -14.76 -7.01 23.39
N LEU A 490 -13.94 -8.01 23.67
CA LEU A 490 -13.48 -8.31 25.02
C LEU A 490 -12.70 -7.13 25.66
N ARG A 491 -12.03 -6.29 24.85
CA ARG A 491 -11.39 -5.03 25.31
C ARG A 491 -12.38 -3.93 25.74
N LEU A 492 -13.66 -4.07 25.39
CA LEU A 492 -14.72 -3.12 25.72
C LEU A 492 -15.64 -3.59 26.85
N SER A 493 -15.73 -4.90 27.08
CA SER A 493 -16.63 -5.47 28.09
C SER A 493 -15.94 -6.05 29.31
N ASP A 494 -14.67 -6.47 29.20
CA ASP A 494 -13.98 -7.29 30.21
C ASP A 494 -14.85 -8.47 30.73
N ASP A 495 -15.74 -9.02 29.89
CA ASP A 495 -16.64 -10.11 30.27
C ASP A 495 -15.85 -11.42 30.41
N THR A 496 -15.68 -11.90 31.64
CA THR A 496 -14.89 -13.09 31.94
C THR A 496 -15.44 -14.36 31.27
N ARG A 497 -16.77 -14.44 31.02
CA ARG A 497 -17.37 -15.59 30.30
C ARG A 497 -16.90 -15.61 28.85
N LEU A 498 -16.78 -14.43 28.24
CA LEU A 498 -16.32 -14.28 26.86
C LEU A 498 -14.82 -14.58 26.75
N GLU A 499 -14.03 -14.20 27.75
CA GLU A 499 -12.61 -14.55 27.86
C GLU A 499 -12.40 -16.07 27.98
N GLU A 500 -13.10 -16.73 28.90
CA GLU A 500 -13.06 -18.18 29.08
C GLU A 500 -13.45 -18.92 27.78
N LEU A 501 -14.57 -18.51 27.16
CA LEU A 501 -15.01 -19.07 25.88
C LEU A 501 -13.98 -18.85 24.76
N GLY A 502 -13.34 -17.68 24.73
CA GLY A 502 -12.27 -17.37 23.78
C GLY A 502 -11.07 -18.31 23.93
N GLY A 503 -10.61 -18.53 25.17
CA GLY A 503 -9.53 -19.46 25.47
C GLY A 503 -9.85 -20.90 25.03
N ASP A 504 -11.03 -21.39 25.39
CA ASP A 504 -11.50 -22.72 24.98
C ASP A 504 -11.62 -22.85 23.45
N PHE A 505 -12.04 -21.78 22.77
CA PHE A 505 -12.15 -21.74 21.32
C PHE A 505 -10.78 -21.77 20.64
N VAL A 506 -9.81 -20.98 21.13
CA VAL A 506 -8.44 -20.97 20.60
C VAL A 506 -7.77 -22.32 20.83
N GLU A 507 -7.90 -22.92 22.01
CA GLU A 507 -7.33 -24.24 22.30
C GLU A 507 -7.86 -25.30 21.32
N GLN A 508 -9.18 -25.31 21.08
CA GLN A 508 -9.77 -26.22 20.11
C GLN A 508 -9.30 -25.92 18.68
N LEU A 509 -9.34 -24.65 18.24
CA LEU A 509 -8.93 -24.28 16.88
C LEU A 509 -7.46 -24.65 16.60
N VAL A 510 -6.55 -24.35 17.52
CA VAL A 510 -5.12 -24.68 17.41
C VAL A 510 -4.92 -26.20 17.33
N SER A 511 -5.72 -26.99 18.07
CA SER A 511 -5.63 -28.46 18.02
C SER A 511 -5.98 -29.08 16.66
N LEU A 512 -6.65 -28.32 15.78
CA LEU A 512 -7.07 -28.78 14.46
C LEU A 512 -6.02 -28.50 13.35
N GLN A 513 -4.92 -27.83 13.68
CA GLN A 513 -3.84 -27.53 12.74
C GLN A 513 -3.15 -28.83 12.28
N ALA A 514 -3.03 -29.00 10.97
CA ALA A 514 -2.33 -30.13 10.36
C ALA A 514 -0.83 -30.14 10.70
N GLU A 515 -0.15 -31.26 10.46
CA GLU A 515 1.29 -31.40 10.72
C GLU A 515 2.15 -30.42 9.90
N ASN A 516 1.77 -30.13 8.66
CA ASN A 516 2.42 -29.17 7.78
C ASN A 516 2.10 -27.69 8.11
N GLY A 517 1.32 -27.41 9.16
CA GLY A 517 0.93 -26.05 9.55
C GLY A 517 -0.39 -25.56 8.92
N TYR A 518 -1.01 -26.34 8.02
CA TYR A 518 -2.28 -25.99 7.40
C TYR A 518 -3.43 -25.94 8.42
N LEU A 519 -4.24 -24.87 8.36
CA LEU A 519 -5.41 -24.68 9.23
C LEU A 519 -6.57 -24.10 8.41
N GLY A 520 -7.10 -24.94 7.51
CA GLY A 520 -8.27 -24.65 6.68
C GLY A 520 -9.23 -25.84 6.58
N PRO A 521 -10.43 -25.65 6.00
CA PRO A 521 -11.46 -26.69 5.92
C PRO A 521 -11.38 -27.57 4.67
N PHE A 522 -10.45 -27.28 3.74
CA PHE A 522 -10.32 -28.06 2.50
C PHE A 522 -9.40 -29.28 2.68
N PRO A 523 -9.66 -30.40 1.98
CA PRO A 523 -8.87 -31.62 2.11
C PRO A 523 -7.43 -31.45 1.59
N GLU A 524 -6.54 -32.34 1.99
CA GLU A 524 -5.09 -32.31 1.67
C GLU A 524 -4.79 -32.03 0.19
N SER A 525 -5.53 -32.64 -0.74
CA SER A 525 -5.31 -32.46 -2.19
C SER A 525 -5.66 -31.07 -2.73
N CYS A 526 -6.29 -30.22 -1.92
CA CYS A 526 -6.82 -28.90 -2.31
C CYS A 526 -6.14 -27.75 -1.57
N GLN A 527 -5.20 -28.03 -0.65
CA GLN A 527 -4.60 -27.03 0.21
C GLN A 527 -3.84 -25.97 -0.60
N LEU A 528 -4.28 -24.73 -0.48
CA LEU A 528 -3.73 -23.55 -1.13
C LEU A 528 -3.64 -23.70 -2.67
N THR A 529 -4.51 -24.48 -3.31
CA THR A 529 -4.52 -24.65 -4.78
C THR A 529 -5.45 -23.69 -5.50
N GLY A 530 -6.38 -23.05 -4.77
CA GLY A 530 -7.45 -22.22 -5.34
C GLY A 530 -8.68 -23.01 -5.83
N VAL A 531 -8.68 -24.34 -5.71
CA VAL A 531 -9.79 -25.20 -6.13
C VAL A 531 -10.11 -26.29 -5.10
N ASN A 532 -11.39 -26.62 -4.94
CA ASN A 532 -11.87 -27.68 -4.05
C ASN A 532 -11.92 -29.04 -4.77
N ALA A 533 -12.30 -30.09 -4.04
CA ALA A 533 -12.35 -31.46 -4.57
C ALA A 533 -13.33 -31.67 -5.74
N GLU A 534 -14.26 -30.74 -5.95
CA GLU A 534 -15.24 -30.74 -7.04
C GLU A 534 -14.85 -29.79 -8.19
N GLY A 535 -13.68 -29.14 -8.11
CA GLY A 535 -13.19 -28.16 -9.09
C GLY A 535 -13.78 -26.75 -8.93
N GLY A 536 -14.54 -26.49 -7.86
CA GLY A 536 -15.02 -25.15 -7.51
C GLY A 536 -13.90 -24.29 -6.90
N ARG A 537 -14.00 -22.96 -7.04
CA ARG A 537 -12.99 -22.02 -6.51
C ARG A 537 -12.94 -22.03 -4.98
N THR A 538 -11.76 -21.79 -4.42
CA THR A 538 -11.55 -21.60 -2.97
C THR A 538 -10.86 -20.27 -2.68
N TRP A 539 -11.20 -19.69 -1.53
CA TRP A 539 -10.53 -18.53 -0.93
C TRP A 539 -9.73 -19.02 0.27
N ASP A 540 -8.88 -20.02 0.03
CA ASP A 540 -8.21 -20.75 1.10
C ASP A 540 -7.16 -19.90 1.81
N ALA A 541 -6.37 -19.13 1.05
CA ALA A 541 -5.41 -18.20 1.64
C ALA A 541 -6.10 -17.06 2.41
N TRP A 542 -7.26 -16.63 1.94
CA TRP A 542 -8.13 -15.69 2.65
C TRP A 542 -8.66 -16.24 3.99
N GLY A 543 -9.03 -17.52 4.04
CA GLY A 543 -9.39 -18.20 5.29
C GLY A 543 -8.24 -18.17 6.29
N HIS A 544 -7.04 -18.53 5.85
CA HIS A 544 -5.82 -18.49 6.67
C HIS A 544 -5.48 -17.07 7.14
N TYR A 545 -5.62 -16.05 6.27
CA TYR A 545 -5.45 -14.65 6.65
C TYR A 545 -6.31 -14.28 7.87
N HIS A 546 -7.61 -14.58 7.83
CA HIS A 546 -8.51 -14.27 8.95
C HIS A 546 -8.17 -15.05 10.21
N VAL A 547 -7.80 -16.32 10.09
CA VAL A 547 -7.36 -17.15 11.23
C VAL A 547 -6.10 -16.57 11.86
N MET A 548 -5.10 -16.19 11.06
CA MET A 548 -3.88 -15.56 11.56
C MET A 548 -4.17 -14.23 12.26
N VAL A 549 -4.97 -13.33 11.66
CA VAL A 549 -5.35 -12.07 12.32
C VAL A 549 -6.03 -12.32 13.67
N GLY A 550 -6.99 -13.25 13.73
CA GLY A 550 -7.67 -13.60 14.98
C GLY A 550 -6.70 -14.12 16.05
N LEU A 551 -5.80 -15.04 15.68
CA LEU A 551 -4.81 -15.63 16.59
C LEU A 551 -3.78 -14.58 17.08
N LEU A 552 -3.34 -13.68 16.20
CA LEU A 552 -2.39 -12.63 16.56
C LEU A 552 -3.04 -11.60 17.51
N LEU A 553 -4.29 -11.20 17.27
CA LEU A 553 -5.01 -10.31 18.20
C LEU A 553 -5.28 -10.98 19.56
N TRP A 554 -5.56 -12.29 19.55
CA TRP A 554 -5.69 -13.05 20.79
C TRP A 554 -4.36 -13.11 21.55
N TYR A 555 -3.25 -13.36 20.85
CA TYR A 555 -1.91 -13.32 21.41
C TYR A 555 -1.58 -11.95 22.02
N ASP A 556 -1.83 -10.87 21.29
CA ASP A 556 -1.54 -9.50 21.75
C ASP A 556 -2.28 -9.18 23.06
N ARG A 557 -3.49 -9.71 23.26
CA ARG A 557 -4.26 -9.53 24.50
C ARG A 557 -3.80 -10.45 25.63
N THR A 558 -3.62 -11.74 25.34
CA THR A 558 -3.54 -12.78 26.38
C THR A 558 -2.12 -13.29 26.64
N GLY A 559 -1.19 -13.05 25.73
CA GLY A 559 0.14 -13.66 25.73
C GLY A 559 0.12 -15.16 25.43
N ASP A 560 -0.95 -15.70 24.83
CA ASP A 560 -1.04 -17.12 24.49
C ASP A 560 -0.05 -17.53 23.38
N GLU A 561 1.13 -17.98 23.81
CA GLU A 561 2.20 -18.45 22.93
C GLU A 561 1.77 -19.60 21.99
N LYS A 562 0.73 -20.39 22.33
CA LYS A 562 0.21 -21.42 21.42
C LYS A 562 -0.48 -20.79 20.21
N ALA A 563 -1.18 -19.66 20.41
CA ALA A 563 -1.81 -18.93 19.32
C ALA A 563 -0.76 -18.34 18.37
N LEU A 564 0.31 -17.72 18.91
CA LEU A 564 1.42 -17.21 18.10
C LEU A 564 2.16 -18.33 17.36
N ALA A 565 2.41 -19.46 18.02
CA ALA A 565 3.04 -20.62 17.38
C ALA A 565 2.18 -21.20 16.25
N CYS A 566 0.86 -21.27 16.44
CA CYS A 566 -0.08 -21.70 15.42
C CYS A 566 -0.06 -20.76 14.20
N ALA A 567 -0.15 -19.45 14.42
CA ALA A 567 -0.06 -18.45 13.35
C ALA A 567 1.30 -18.51 12.63
N SER A 568 2.39 -18.73 13.37
CA SER A 568 3.73 -18.92 12.81
C SER A 568 3.79 -20.12 11.88
N ARG A 569 3.27 -21.28 12.30
CA ARG A 569 3.22 -22.49 11.45
C ARG A 569 2.37 -22.30 10.19
N ILE A 570 1.34 -21.46 10.22
CA ILE A 570 0.64 -21.05 9.00
C ILE A 570 1.58 -20.22 8.12
N GLY A 571 2.24 -19.20 8.67
CA GLY A 571 3.23 -18.39 7.94
C GLY A 571 4.33 -19.25 7.30
N ASP A 572 4.81 -20.27 8.00
CA ASP A 572 5.81 -21.23 7.53
C ASP A 572 5.34 -21.98 6.30
N LEU A 573 4.10 -22.50 6.32
CA LEU A 573 3.48 -23.15 5.18
C LEU A 573 3.42 -22.22 3.95
N PHE A 574 3.08 -20.95 4.14
CA PHE A 574 3.06 -19.97 3.05
C PHE A 574 4.47 -19.70 2.50
N CYS A 575 5.46 -19.52 3.37
CA CYS A 575 6.85 -19.34 2.97
C CYS A 575 7.38 -20.57 2.20
N GLU A 576 7.15 -21.78 2.72
CA GLU A 576 7.57 -23.02 2.07
C GLU A 576 6.95 -23.21 0.69
N LYS A 577 5.69 -22.79 0.52
CA LYS A 577 4.98 -22.95 -0.75
C LYS A 577 5.30 -21.88 -1.79
N PHE A 578 5.36 -20.60 -1.39
CA PHE A 578 5.34 -19.48 -2.33
C PHE A 578 6.63 -18.66 -2.39
N GLN A 579 7.45 -18.66 -1.34
CA GLN A 579 8.63 -17.79 -1.27
C GLN A 579 9.69 -18.22 -2.29
N GLY A 580 10.07 -17.32 -3.20
CA GLY A 580 11.01 -17.61 -4.29
C GLY A 580 10.53 -18.67 -5.29
N ALA A 581 9.26 -19.10 -5.22
CA ALA A 581 8.68 -20.08 -6.14
C ALA A 581 8.16 -19.41 -7.43
N ASP A 582 8.05 -20.19 -8.51
CA ASP A 582 7.39 -19.77 -9.76
C ASP A 582 5.88 -19.63 -9.57
N GLU A 583 5.28 -20.46 -8.69
CA GLU A 583 3.88 -20.34 -8.29
C GLU A 583 3.72 -19.16 -7.34
N LYS A 584 2.79 -18.25 -7.66
CA LYS A 584 2.49 -17.05 -6.86
C LYS A 584 1.08 -17.14 -6.26
N ILE A 585 0.78 -16.36 -5.23
CA ILE A 585 -0.56 -16.40 -4.61
C ILE A 585 -1.65 -15.98 -5.62
N SER A 586 -1.34 -15.06 -6.55
CA SER A 586 -2.25 -14.71 -7.64
C SER A 586 -2.67 -15.91 -8.51
N SER A 587 -1.84 -16.95 -8.66
CA SER A 587 -2.18 -18.11 -9.49
C SER A 587 -3.27 -19.00 -8.88
N MET A 588 -3.56 -18.88 -7.59
CA MET A 588 -4.72 -19.53 -6.95
C MET A 588 -6.07 -18.97 -7.45
N GLY A 589 -6.06 -17.84 -8.18
CA GLY A 589 -7.27 -17.11 -8.54
C GLY A 589 -7.88 -16.39 -7.34
N SER A 590 -8.92 -15.59 -7.59
CA SER A 590 -9.55 -14.76 -6.55
C SER A 590 -8.52 -13.92 -5.77
N ALA A 591 -7.54 -13.35 -6.51
CA ALA A 591 -6.36 -12.67 -5.97
C ALA A 591 -6.71 -11.55 -4.99
N GLU A 592 -7.81 -10.83 -5.23
CA GLU A 592 -8.33 -9.77 -4.37
C GLU A 592 -8.71 -10.23 -2.95
N MET A 593 -8.98 -11.52 -2.76
CA MET A 593 -9.14 -12.14 -1.44
C MET A 593 -7.83 -12.81 -1.01
N ASN A 594 -7.30 -13.72 -1.83
CA ASN A 594 -6.20 -14.59 -1.41
C ASN A 594 -4.88 -13.84 -1.12
N GLN A 595 -4.63 -12.69 -1.76
CA GLN A 595 -3.45 -11.88 -1.47
C GLN A 595 -3.54 -11.09 -0.14
N ALA A 596 -4.70 -11.06 0.53
CA ALA A 596 -4.86 -10.41 1.84
C ALA A 596 -3.92 -10.97 2.92
N VAL A 597 -3.39 -12.19 2.74
CA VAL A 597 -2.40 -12.81 3.63
C VAL A 597 -1.12 -11.97 3.78
N VAL A 598 -0.83 -11.06 2.84
CA VAL A 598 0.24 -10.05 2.97
C VAL A 598 0.15 -9.28 4.30
N HIS A 599 -1.06 -8.97 4.76
CA HIS A 599 -1.28 -8.26 6.01
C HIS A 599 -0.93 -9.11 7.22
N SER A 600 -1.42 -10.36 7.29
CA SER A 600 -1.11 -11.24 8.42
C SER A 600 0.36 -11.67 8.46
N LEU A 601 1.02 -11.81 7.31
CA LEU A 601 2.48 -12.07 7.23
C LEU A 601 3.29 -10.87 7.73
N ALA A 602 2.90 -9.65 7.36
CA ALA A 602 3.54 -8.43 7.86
C ALA A 602 3.34 -8.28 9.38
N MET A 603 2.13 -8.54 9.89
CA MET A 603 1.85 -8.55 11.34
C MET A 603 2.67 -9.61 12.08
N LEU A 604 2.81 -10.81 11.49
CA LEU A 604 3.58 -11.91 12.05
C LEU A 604 5.08 -11.56 12.12
N PHE A 605 5.63 -10.89 11.10
CA PHE A 605 7.00 -10.36 11.14
C PHE A 605 7.20 -9.39 12.30
N THR A 606 6.26 -8.47 12.53
CA THR A 606 6.32 -7.50 13.65
C THR A 606 6.48 -8.21 15.01
N ARG A 607 5.83 -9.36 15.18
CA ARG A 607 5.79 -10.11 16.46
C ARG A 607 6.93 -11.11 16.62
N THR A 608 7.44 -11.66 15.53
CA THR A 608 8.45 -12.74 15.55
C THR A 608 9.85 -12.28 15.17
N GLY A 609 9.97 -11.18 14.43
CA GLY A 609 11.23 -10.74 13.80
C GLY A 609 11.72 -11.64 12.67
N GLU A 610 10.97 -12.67 12.29
CA GLU A 610 11.41 -13.68 11.32
C GLU A 610 11.26 -13.15 9.88
N ARG A 611 12.42 -12.88 9.27
CA ARG A 611 12.53 -12.13 8.03
C ARG A 611 11.83 -12.78 6.83
N ARG A 612 11.72 -14.11 6.78
CA ARG A 612 11.07 -14.79 5.64
C ARG A 612 9.60 -14.38 5.46
N TYR A 613 8.88 -14.04 6.54
CA TYR A 613 7.49 -13.60 6.44
C TYR A 613 7.38 -12.25 5.73
N ARG A 614 8.30 -11.33 6.07
CA ARG A 614 8.41 -10.04 5.41
C ARG A 614 8.82 -10.18 3.95
N ASP A 615 9.84 -11.00 3.68
CA ASP A 615 10.33 -11.21 2.31
C ASP A 615 9.20 -11.76 1.42
N LEU A 616 8.39 -12.71 1.90
CA LEU A 616 7.21 -13.18 1.19
C LEU A 616 6.14 -12.08 1.05
N ALA A 617 5.88 -11.28 2.09
CA ALA A 617 4.93 -10.19 2.01
C ALA A 617 5.33 -9.14 0.94
N ASP A 618 6.62 -8.80 0.84
CA ASP A 618 7.15 -7.95 -0.24
C ASP A 618 6.99 -8.61 -1.63
N GLU A 619 7.18 -9.93 -1.75
CA GLU A 619 6.88 -10.67 -3.00
C GLU A 619 5.39 -10.58 -3.38
N ILE A 620 4.47 -10.66 -2.42
CA ILE A 620 3.02 -10.52 -2.67
C ILE A 620 2.69 -9.12 -3.16
N VAL A 621 3.35 -8.08 -2.64
CA VAL A 621 3.15 -6.70 -3.13
C VAL A 621 3.54 -6.57 -4.60
N LEU A 622 4.62 -7.23 -5.04
CA LEU A 622 4.99 -7.28 -6.46
C LEU A 622 3.95 -8.06 -7.28
N ASP A 623 3.43 -9.15 -6.73
CA ASP A 623 2.38 -9.99 -7.32
C ASP A 623 1.02 -9.28 -7.45
N PHE A 624 0.82 -8.11 -6.83
CA PHE A 624 -0.36 -7.28 -7.07
C PHE A 624 -0.48 -6.85 -8.54
N SER A 625 0.62 -6.74 -9.27
CA SER A 625 0.66 -6.37 -10.69
C SER A 625 0.27 -7.51 -11.65
N ALA A 626 0.02 -8.72 -11.13
CA ALA A 626 -0.39 -9.85 -11.95
C ALA A 626 -1.68 -9.53 -12.75
N PRO A 627 -1.84 -10.03 -13.99
CA PRO A 627 -2.99 -9.67 -14.84
C PRO A 627 -4.37 -9.99 -14.24
N ASN A 628 -4.43 -10.89 -13.27
CA ASN A 628 -5.64 -11.28 -12.55
C ASN A 628 -5.71 -10.70 -11.12
N ALA A 629 -4.81 -9.80 -10.74
CA ALA A 629 -4.77 -9.12 -9.44
C ALA A 629 -5.23 -7.64 -9.56
N GLY A 630 -5.14 -6.89 -8.47
CA GLY A 630 -5.73 -5.56 -8.35
C GLY A 630 -4.83 -4.37 -8.69
N ASN A 631 -3.55 -4.62 -9.00
CA ASN A 631 -2.52 -3.62 -9.31
C ASN A 631 -2.43 -2.45 -8.31
N TYR A 632 -2.56 -2.73 -7.01
CA TYR A 632 -2.75 -1.70 -5.99
C TYR A 632 -1.59 -0.70 -5.91
N LEU A 633 -0.35 -1.18 -5.89
CA LEU A 633 0.83 -0.31 -5.73
C LEU A 633 1.04 0.60 -6.94
N GLU A 634 1.09 0.05 -8.15
CA GLU A 634 1.38 0.85 -9.35
C GLU A 634 0.23 1.81 -9.66
N ALA A 635 -1.03 1.35 -9.58
CA ALA A 635 -2.20 2.19 -9.82
C ALA A 635 -2.29 3.37 -8.84
N GLY A 636 -1.96 3.14 -7.57
CA GLY A 636 -1.91 4.19 -6.55
C GLY A 636 -0.81 5.21 -6.82
N LEU A 637 0.39 4.76 -7.21
CA LEU A 637 1.50 5.64 -7.59
C LEU A 637 1.23 6.45 -8.87
N GLU A 638 0.39 5.93 -9.76
CA GLU A 638 -0.12 6.64 -10.93
C GLU A 638 -1.23 7.65 -10.60
N GLY A 639 -1.70 7.67 -9.34
CA GLY A 639 -2.75 8.57 -8.87
C GLY A 639 -4.16 8.16 -9.29
N LEU A 640 -4.38 6.91 -9.68
CA LEU A 640 -5.72 6.39 -9.97
C LEU A 640 -6.56 6.34 -8.71
N GLU A 641 -7.82 6.75 -8.80
CA GLU A 641 -8.77 6.65 -7.70
C GLU A 641 -9.11 5.16 -7.47
N PHE A 642 -9.44 4.76 -6.23
CA PHE A 642 -9.61 3.34 -5.87
C PHE A 642 -10.64 2.63 -6.75
N TYR A 643 -11.76 3.27 -7.10
CA TYR A 643 -12.77 2.68 -7.99
C TYR A 643 -12.30 2.44 -9.44
N GLN A 644 -11.19 3.05 -9.85
CA GLN A 644 -10.64 2.95 -11.21
C GLN A 644 -9.68 1.77 -11.38
N ILE A 645 -9.20 1.19 -10.29
CA ILE A 645 -8.21 0.12 -10.33
C ILE A 645 -8.86 -1.22 -10.75
N PRO A 646 -8.06 -2.19 -11.23
CA PRO A 646 -8.56 -3.55 -11.41
C PRO A 646 -9.09 -4.13 -10.10
N LYS A 647 -10.30 -4.71 -10.11
CA LYS A 647 -10.91 -5.36 -8.94
C LYS A 647 -10.98 -4.46 -7.69
N PRO A 648 -11.72 -3.33 -7.74
CA PRO A 648 -11.82 -2.38 -6.63
C PRO A 648 -12.78 -2.88 -5.53
N ARG A 649 -12.65 -4.15 -5.14
CA ARG A 649 -13.53 -4.82 -4.18
C ARG A 649 -13.07 -4.58 -2.75
N TRP A 650 -13.98 -4.71 -1.79
CA TRP A 650 -13.64 -4.47 -0.38
C TRP A 650 -12.62 -5.46 0.18
N GLU A 651 -12.55 -6.69 -0.32
CA GLU A 651 -11.59 -7.69 0.17
C GLU A 651 -10.14 -7.21 -0.03
N SER A 652 -9.91 -6.41 -1.08
CA SER A 652 -8.60 -5.82 -1.37
C SER A 652 -8.13 -4.79 -0.34
N LEU A 653 -9.03 -4.21 0.48
CA LEU A 653 -8.64 -3.29 1.55
C LEU A 653 -7.72 -3.96 2.57
N HIS A 654 -7.82 -5.29 2.74
CA HIS A 654 -6.90 -6.04 3.57
C HIS A 654 -5.50 -6.16 2.96
N SER A 655 -5.41 -6.23 1.63
CA SER A 655 -4.12 -6.16 0.92
C SER A 655 -3.49 -4.76 1.07
N LEU A 656 -4.30 -3.71 1.02
CA LEU A 656 -3.85 -2.33 1.29
C LEU A 656 -3.33 -2.17 2.73
N MET A 657 -4.03 -2.73 3.73
CA MET A 657 -3.54 -2.72 5.12
C MET A 657 -2.21 -3.47 5.26
N GLY A 658 -1.95 -4.50 4.46
CA GLY A 658 -0.63 -5.13 4.43
C GLY A 658 0.47 -4.20 3.94
N MET A 659 0.20 -3.30 2.99
CA MET A 659 1.16 -2.25 2.62
C MET A 659 1.39 -1.26 3.77
N ALA A 660 0.33 -0.87 4.51
CA ALA A 660 0.49 -0.03 5.70
C ALA A 660 1.37 -0.71 6.76
N GLU A 661 1.15 -1.99 7.03
CA GLU A 661 1.98 -2.77 7.97
C GLU A 661 3.43 -2.91 7.49
N LEU A 662 3.65 -3.12 6.19
CA LEU A 662 5.00 -3.15 5.61
C LEU A 662 5.71 -1.79 5.67
N TYR A 663 4.98 -0.68 5.62
CA TYR A 663 5.54 0.65 5.86
C TYR A 663 6.05 0.78 7.31
N TRP A 664 5.34 0.24 8.30
CA TRP A 664 5.83 0.19 9.69
C TRP A 664 7.09 -0.69 9.81
N ASN A 665 7.11 -1.81 9.10
CA ASN A 665 8.21 -2.76 9.15
C ASN A 665 9.48 -2.29 8.41
N GLY A 666 9.34 -1.44 7.38
CA GLY A 666 10.41 -1.17 6.42
C GLY A 666 10.63 0.28 6.02
N GLY A 667 9.71 1.18 6.35
CA GLY A 667 9.78 2.59 6.01
C GLY A 667 9.62 2.92 4.52
N ASN A 668 9.10 2.00 3.70
CA ASN A 668 8.84 2.28 2.29
C ASN A 668 7.68 3.28 2.14
N LYS A 669 8.02 4.54 1.87
CA LYS A 669 7.06 5.64 1.76
C LYS A 669 6.03 5.42 0.64
N ASP A 670 6.36 4.68 -0.42
CA ASP A 670 5.40 4.39 -1.51
C ASP A 670 4.18 3.64 -0.96
N TYR A 671 4.37 2.72 -0.01
CA TYR A 671 3.28 1.97 0.63
C TYR A 671 2.37 2.88 1.45
N ARG A 672 2.96 3.81 2.22
CA ARG A 672 2.25 4.84 2.98
C ARG A 672 1.42 5.73 2.07
N ASP A 673 2.04 6.28 1.03
CA ASP A 673 1.44 7.27 0.16
C ASP A 673 0.30 6.66 -0.68
N VAL A 674 0.45 5.41 -1.15
CA VAL A 674 -0.63 4.68 -1.85
C VAL A 674 -1.79 4.36 -0.92
N PHE A 675 -1.51 3.89 0.30
CA PHE A 675 -2.54 3.61 1.29
C PHE A 675 -3.36 4.87 1.63
N GLU A 676 -2.67 5.97 1.93
CA GLU A 676 -3.28 7.28 2.22
C GLU A 676 -4.11 7.79 1.02
N HIS A 677 -3.56 7.70 -0.19
CA HIS A 677 -4.26 8.09 -1.42
C HIS A 677 -5.57 7.33 -1.62
N PHE A 678 -5.57 6.00 -1.52
CA PHE A 678 -6.79 5.21 -1.68
C PHE A 678 -7.79 5.43 -0.55
N TRP A 679 -7.34 5.68 0.67
CA TRP A 679 -8.25 6.02 1.76
C TRP A 679 -9.03 7.32 1.45
N TRP A 680 -8.32 8.38 1.04
CA TRP A 680 -8.95 9.65 0.64
C TRP A 680 -9.82 9.52 -0.61
N SER A 681 -9.45 8.65 -1.53
CA SER A 681 -10.26 8.29 -2.70
C SER A 681 -11.64 7.76 -2.27
N ILE A 682 -11.66 6.80 -1.34
CA ILE A 682 -12.90 6.18 -0.84
C ILE A 682 -13.77 7.20 -0.09
N VAL A 683 -13.20 8.02 0.81
CA VAL A 683 -13.95 9.08 1.51
C VAL A 683 -14.70 9.98 0.54
N LYS A 684 -14.01 10.38 -0.53
CA LYS A 684 -14.50 11.34 -1.50
C LYS A 684 -15.54 10.74 -2.45
N LEU A 685 -15.35 9.47 -2.84
CA LEU A 685 -16.02 8.93 -4.02
C LEU A 685 -16.87 7.70 -3.75
N ASP A 686 -16.79 7.04 -2.60
CA ASP A 686 -17.51 5.78 -2.36
C ASP A 686 -18.12 5.64 -0.96
N ARG A 687 -17.79 6.54 -0.03
CA ARG A 687 -18.34 6.55 1.32
C ARG A 687 -19.77 7.11 1.32
N HIS A 688 -20.74 6.30 1.74
CA HIS A 688 -22.18 6.61 1.79
C HIS A 688 -22.54 7.53 2.97
N ASN A 689 -23.68 8.21 2.89
CA ASN A 689 -24.16 9.15 3.91
C ASN A 689 -24.19 8.56 5.34
N ASN A 690 -24.46 7.27 5.48
CA ASN A 690 -24.54 6.56 6.74
C ASN A 690 -23.17 6.13 7.29
N GLY A 691 -22.06 6.50 6.64
CA GLY A 691 -20.71 6.06 7.01
C GLY A 691 -20.33 4.68 6.47
N GLY A 692 -21.19 4.07 5.65
CA GLY A 692 -20.92 2.80 5.01
C GLY A 692 -20.03 2.94 3.78
N PHE A 693 -19.22 1.93 3.56
CA PHE A 693 -18.56 1.61 2.29
C PHE A 693 -18.96 0.17 2.02
N SER A 694 -19.24 -0.33 0.83
CA SER A 694 -19.32 0.28 -0.51
C SER A 694 -20.69 -0.09 -1.11
N SER A 695 -20.84 -0.12 -2.43
CA SER A 695 -22.07 -0.59 -3.09
C SER A 695 -21.82 -1.87 -3.88
N GLY A 696 -22.59 -2.92 -3.60
CA GLY A 696 -22.48 -4.18 -4.35
C GLY A 696 -21.07 -4.80 -4.25
N GLU A 697 -20.48 -4.73 -3.04
CA GLU A 697 -19.19 -5.33 -2.68
C GLU A 697 -17.95 -4.70 -3.36
N ARG A 698 -18.09 -3.52 -3.97
CA ARG A 698 -16.97 -2.80 -4.59
C ARG A 698 -17.16 -1.28 -4.61
N ALA A 699 -16.06 -0.56 -4.86
CA ALA A 699 -16.10 0.85 -5.19
C ALA A 699 -16.60 1.07 -6.63
N HIS A 700 -17.34 2.17 -6.79
CA HIS A 700 -18.02 2.60 -8.02
C HIS A 700 -17.68 4.05 -8.41
N GLY A 701 -17.03 4.82 -7.54
CA GLY A 701 -16.87 6.26 -7.71
C GLY A 701 -18.22 7.00 -7.57
N ASP A 702 -19.14 6.41 -6.81
CA ASP A 702 -20.48 6.94 -6.61
C ASP A 702 -21.02 6.70 -5.18
N PRO A 703 -20.96 7.70 -4.29
CA PRO A 703 -21.53 7.62 -2.94
C PRO A 703 -23.06 7.49 -2.92
N TYR A 704 -23.72 7.68 -4.07
CA TYR A 704 -25.17 7.66 -4.21
C TYR A 704 -25.66 6.39 -4.91
N HIS A 705 -24.78 5.43 -5.17
CA HIS A 705 -25.13 4.20 -5.84
C HIS A 705 -26.19 3.43 -5.01
N PRO A 706 -27.27 2.91 -5.62
CA PRO A 706 -28.37 2.24 -4.90
C PRO A 706 -28.07 0.77 -4.56
N GLY A 707 -26.80 0.38 -4.64
CA GLY A 707 -26.37 -1.00 -4.44
C GLY A 707 -26.43 -1.38 -2.96
N PRO A 708 -26.38 -2.69 -2.64
CA PRO A 708 -26.29 -3.12 -1.26
C PRO A 708 -25.07 -2.52 -0.57
N ILE A 709 -25.26 -1.93 0.61
CA ILE A 709 -24.17 -1.49 1.49
C ILE A 709 -23.86 -2.65 2.41
N GLU A 710 -22.92 -3.49 1.98
CA GLU A 710 -22.56 -4.71 2.69
C GLU A 710 -21.85 -4.41 4.02
N THR A 711 -22.26 -5.09 5.09
CA THR A 711 -21.66 -5.00 6.42
C THR A 711 -20.14 -5.28 6.42
N CYS A 712 -19.66 -6.31 5.71
CA CYS A 712 -18.22 -6.60 5.62
C CYS A 712 -17.42 -5.48 4.97
N CYS A 713 -17.98 -4.81 3.97
CA CYS A 713 -17.33 -3.66 3.35
C CYS A 713 -17.10 -2.55 4.38
N THR A 714 -18.11 -2.24 5.21
CA THR A 714 -18.00 -1.23 6.27
C THR A 714 -17.01 -1.65 7.35
N VAL A 715 -17.00 -2.94 7.72
CA VAL A 715 -16.00 -3.46 8.67
C VAL A 715 -14.57 -3.27 8.14
N ALA A 716 -14.32 -3.60 6.87
CA ALA A 716 -13.00 -3.43 6.26
C ALA A 716 -12.61 -1.94 6.14
N TRP A 717 -13.57 -1.09 5.79
CA TRP A 717 -13.41 0.37 5.78
C TRP A 717 -13.02 0.94 7.16
N MET A 718 -13.71 0.51 8.21
CA MET A 718 -13.40 0.92 9.58
C MET A 718 -12.00 0.43 10.00
N ALA A 719 -11.64 -0.82 9.71
CA ALA A 719 -10.31 -1.34 10.02
C ALA A 719 -9.20 -0.56 9.29
N MET A 720 -9.41 -0.26 8.00
CA MET A 720 -8.50 0.59 7.23
C MET A 720 -8.42 2.01 7.81
N SER A 721 -9.53 2.54 8.32
CA SER A 721 -9.58 3.88 8.94
C SER A 721 -8.86 3.93 10.29
N VAL A 722 -8.84 2.84 11.06
CA VAL A 722 -7.99 2.74 12.27
C VAL A 722 -6.51 2.85 11.88
N GLU A 723 -6.06 2.13 10.85
CA GLU A 723 -4.68 2.24 10.35
C GLU A 723 -4.38 3.63 9.79
N MET A 724 -5.32 4.24 9.07
CA MET A 724 -5.18 5.62 8.59
C MET A 724 -5.07 6.62 9.75
N LEU A 725 -5.80 6.41 10.85
CA LEU A 725 -5.73 7.27 12.03
C LEU A 725 -4.38 7.13 12.74
N LYS A 726 -3.88 5.91 12.90
CA LYS A 726 -2.51 5.64 13.39
C LYS A 726 -1.46 6.35 12.54
N MET A 727 -1.65 6.37 11.22
CA MET A 727 -0.70 6.93 10.26
C MET A 727 -0.71 8.45 10.18
N SER A 728 -1.89 9.06 10.15
CA SER A 728 -2.07 10.49 9.87
C SER A 728 -2.19 11.34 11.13
N GLY A 729 -2.76 10.77 12.21
CA GLY A 729 -3.22 11.55 13.36
C GLY A 729 -4.25 12.62 12.99
N ASP A 730 -4.98 12.45 11.89
CA ASP A 730 -5.96 13.39 11.37
C ASP A 730 -7.33 13.14 12.01
N SER A 731 -7.91 14.16 12.63
CA SER A 731 -9.17 14.01 13.36
C SER A 731 -10.35 13.68 12.44
N ARG A 732 -10.27 14.01 11.15
CA ARG A 732 -11.31 13.69 10.16
C ARG A 732 -11.44 12.18 9.94
N VAL A 733 -10.35 11.44 10.13
CA VAL A 733 -10.38 9.97 10.09
C VAL A 733 -11.18 9.43 11.28
N ALA A 734 -10.97 10.01 12.47
CA ALA A 734 -11.78 9.67 13.65
C ALA A 734 -13.24 10.11 13.50
N ASP A 735 -13.55 11.17 12.74
CA ASP A 735 -14.93 11.54 12.41
C ASP A 735 -15.60 10.52 11.49
N GLU A 736 -14.87 9.95 10.51
CA GLU A 736 -15.39 8.87 9.66
C GLU A 736 -15.62 7.58 10.47
N LEU A 737 -14.71 7.25 11.40
CA LEU A 737 -14.92 6.15 12.35
C LEU A 737 -16.16 6.37 13.22
N GLU A 738 -16.34 7.57 13.79
CA GLU A 738 -17.54 7.93 14.55
C GLU A 738 -18.82 7.82 13.70
N LEU A 739 -18.77 8.30 12.45
CA LEU A 739 -19.89 8.24 11.51
C LEU A 739 -20.29 6.78 11.25
N SER A 740 -19.33 5.90 10.91
CA SER A 740 -19.58 4.47 10.69
C SER A 740 -20.06 3.79 11.97
N THR A 741 -19.47 4.05 13.12
CA THR A 741 -19.88 3.43 14.40
C THR A 741 -21.31 3.82 14.78
N LEU A 742 -21.65 5.11 14.74
CA LEU A 742 -22.96 5.57 15.21
C LEU A 742 -24.10 5.32 14.21
N ASN A 743 -23.80 5.16 12.92
CA ASN A 743 -24.84 5.08 11.89
C ASN A 743 -24.84 3.77 11.09
N GLN A 744 -23.71 3.09 10.92
CA GLN A 744 -23.68 1.73 10.36
C GLN A 744 -23.70 0.68 11.45
N ALA A 745 -22.79 0.71 12.41
CA ALA A 745 -22.69 -0.39 13.38
C ALA A 745 -24.00 -0.60 14.16
N LEU A 746 -24.64 0.49 14.61
CA LEU A 746 -25.96 0.44 15.26
C LEU A 746 -27.08 0.03 14.31
N ALA A 747 -27.06 0.49 13.05
CA ALA A 747 -28.09 0.15 12.07
C ALA A 747 -27.99 -1.29 11.55
N THR A 748 -26.81 -1.87 11.53
CA THR A 748 -26.58 -3.25 11.12
C THR A 748 -27.15 -4.23 12.13
N HIS A 749 -26.98 -3.98 13.43
CA HIS A 749 -27.38 -4.92 14.48
C HIS A 749 -28.83 -4.74 14.92
N ALA A 750 -29.55 -5.85 15.12
CA ALA A 750 -30.79 -5.84 15.86
C ALA A 750 -30.57 -5.19 17.24
N PRO A 751 -31.53 -4.42 17.79
CA PRO A 751 -31.44 -3.95 19.17
C PRO A 751 -31.30 -5.10 20.18
N SER A 752 -31.77 -6.30 19.86
CA SER A 752 -31.58 -7.51 20.68
C SER A 752 -30.18 -8.12 20.57
N GLY A 753 -29.37 -7.71 19.59
CA GLY A 753 -28.06 -8.31 19.31
C GLY A 753 -28.10 -9.68 18.59
N GLU A 754 -29.28 -10.27 18.39
CA GLU A 754 -29.43 -11.65 17.86
C GLU A 754 -29.09 -11.81 16.37
N TRP A 755 -29.19 -10.74 15.59
CA TRP A 755 -28.92 -10.78 14.16
C TRP A 755 -28.34 -9.46 13.66
N SER A 756 -27.66 -9.55 12.52
CA SER A 756 -27.13 -8.40 11.78
C SER A 756 -27.54 -8.47 10.31
N THR A 757 -27.58 -7.32 9.64
CA THR A 757 -27.88 -7.22 8.21
C THR A 757 -26.69 -7.61 7.33
N TYR A 758 -26.97 -8.09 6.11
CA TYR A 758 -25.97 -8.06 5.02
C TYR A 758 -25.96 -6.66 4.44
N ASN A 759 -27.11 -6.20 3.94
CA ASN A 759 -27.30 -4.87 3.39
C ASN A 759 -27.88 -3.89 4.42
N THR A 760 -27.22 -2.74 4.60
CA THR A 760 -27.72 -1.63 5.43
C THR A 760 -27.99 -0.39 4.54
N PRO A 761 -29.12 -0.38 3.81
CA PRO A 761 -29.34 0.61 2.74
C PRO A 761 -29.56 2.03 3.28
N MET A 762 -29.33 3.03 2.44
CA MET A 762 -29.64 4.44 2.75
C MET A 762 -31.16 4.68 2.81
N ASP A 763 -31.90 4.03 1.92
CA ASP A 763 -33.37 3.99 1.86
C ASP A 763 -33.80 2.52 1.78
N GLY A 764 -34.65 2.06 2.70
CA GLY A 764 -35.23 0.72 2.61
C GLY A 764 -35.42 0.04 3.96
N ARG A 765 -35.48 -1.29 3.90
CA ARG A 765 -35.74 -2.14 5.07
C ARG A 765 -34.47 -2.85 5.49
N ARG A 766 -34.31 -3.01 6.80
CA ARG A 766 -33.30 -3.89 7.38
C ARG A 766 -33.81 -5.32 7.35
N ILE A 767 -32.99 -6.23 6.83
CA ILE A 767 -33.32 -7.65 6.72
C ILE A 767 -32.16 -8.45 7.35
N PRO A 768 -32.44 -9.44 8.22
CA PRO A 768 -31.40 -10.30 8.76
C PRO A 768 -30.56 -10.94 7.66
N SER A 769 -29.24 -10.97 7.81
CA SER A 769 -28.31 -11.55 6.83
C SER A 769 -28.61 -13.04 6.54
N THR A 770 -29.04 -13.80 7.54
CA THR A 770 -29.48 -15.20 7.39
C THR A 770 -30.66 -15.37 6.44
N ILE A 771 -31.43 -14.30 6.21
CA ILE A 771 -32.51 -14.22 5.24
C ILE A 771 -32.01 -13.65 3.91
N ASP A 772 -31.33 -12.50 3.95
CA ASP A 772 -30.94 -11.74 2.76
C ASP A 772 -29.94 -12.51 1.88
N ILE A 773 -29.00 -13.21 2.52
CA ILE A 773 -27.96 -14.03 1.88
C ILE A 773 -28.07 -15.50 2.30
N ALA A 774 -29.29 -16.03 2.36
CA ALA A 774 -29.59 -17.41 2.76
C ALA A 774 -28.85 -18.48 1.92
N PHE A 775 -28.33 -18.14 0.73
CA PHE A 775 -27.49 -19.05 -0.07
C PHE A 775 -26.17 -19.45 0.64
N GLN A 776 -25.76 -18.71 1.70
CA GLN A 776 -24.60 -19.05 2.52
C GLN A 776 -24.91 -20.07 3.63
N VAL A 777 -26.18 -20.35 3.91
CA VAL A 777 -26.56 -21.30 4.96
C VAL A 777 -26.03 -22.70 4.64
N ARG A 778 -25.36 -23.32 5.62
CA ARG A 778 -24.84 -24.69 5.55
C ARG A 778 -25.14 -25.45 6.85
N PRO A 779 -25.32 -26.78 6.80
CA PRO A 779 -25.59 -27.59 7.99
C PRO A 779 -24.56 -27.38 9.12
N GLY A 780 -25.05 -27.05 10.32
CA GLY A 780 -24.25 -26.76 11.51
C GLY A 780 -23.65 -25.36 11.56
N SER A 781 -23.94 -24.50 10.59
CA SER A 781 -23.51 -23.09 10.50
C SER A 781 -24.64 -22.19 10.01
N GLU A 782 -25.88 -22.50 10.40
CA GLU A 782 -27.09 -21.85 9.87
C GLU A 782 -27.16 -20.36 10.21
N GLY A 783 -26.55 -19.94 11.31
CA GLY A 783 -26.41 -18.53 11.68
C GLY A 783 -25.22 -17.84 11.01
N LEU A 784 -24.26 -18.59 10.45
CA LEU A 784 -23.02 -18.01 9.93
C LEU A 784 -23.13 -17.62 8.46
N ASN A 785 -22.69 -16.40 8.19
CA ASN A 785 -22.36 -15.90 6.88
C ASN A 785 -21.24 -14.85 7.04
N CYS A 786 -20.67 -14.38 5.93
CA CYS A 786 -19.56 -13.42 5.97
C CYS A 786 -19.85 -12.20 6.87
N CYS A 787 -21.08 -11.66 6.80
CA CYS A 787 -21.49 -10.46 7.52
C CYS A 787 -21.83 -10.75 8.99
N SER A 788 -22.56 -11.83 9.28
CA SER A 788 -23.01 -12.13 10.65
C SER A 788 -21.84 -12.38 11.59
N VAL A 789 -20.84 -13.14 11.13
CA VAL A 789 -19.65 -13.45 11.93
C VAL A 789 -18.73 -12.23 12.14
N ASN A 790 -18.83 -11.22 11.28
CA ASN A 790 -17.93 -10.06 11.26
C ASN A 790 -18.56 -8.78 11.84
N ALA A 791 -19.89 -8.71 11.94
CA ALA A 791 -20.61 -7.48 12.28
C ALA A 791 -20.17 -6.90 13.64
N ALA A 792 -19.99 -7.75 14.64
CA ALA A 792 -19.59 -7.35 15.99
C ALA A 792 -18.24 -6.62 16.03
N ARG A 793 -17.38 -6.84 15.02
CA ARG A 793 -16.10 -6.17 14.87
C ARG A 793 -16.23 -4.65 14.82
N MET A 794 -17.32 -4.12 14.26
CA MET A 794 -17.54 -2.67 14.19
C MET A 794 -17.63 -2.02 15.57
N PHE A 795 -18.18 -2.74 16.56
CA PHE A 795 -18.15 -2.29 17.95
C PHE A 795 -16.77 -2.53 18.55
N GLY A 796 -16.19 -3.72 18.37
CA GLY A 796 -14.87 -4.06 18.91
C GLY A 796 -13.79 -3.05 18.55
N MET A 797 -13.80 -2.50 17.33
CA MET A 797 -12.83 -1.50 16.88
C MET A 797 -12.88 -0.18 17.66
N ILE A 798 -13.93 0.13 18.42
CA ILE A 798 -13.91 1.24 19.38
C ILE A 798 -12.71 1.10 20.33
N SER A 799 -12.31 -0.12 20.68
CA SER A 799 -11.13 -0.35 21.53
C SER A 799 -9.80 0.04 20.89
N ASP A 800 -9.75 0.16 19.56
CA ASP A 800 -8.52 0.48 18.84
C ASP A 800 -8.33 1.98 18.65
N TRP A 801 -9.42 2.76 18.69
CA TRP A 801 -9.36 4.20 18.39
C TRP A 801 -9.97 5.11 19.47
N ALA A 802 -10.76 4.62 20.42
CA ALA A 802 -11.43 5.47 21.42
C ALA A 802 -10.46 6.27 22.28
N LEU A 803 -9.47 5.58 22.83
CA LEU A 803 -8.33 6.14 23.56
C LEU A 803 -7.04 5.64 22.90
N MET A 804 -6.20 6.57 22.47
CA MET A 804 -4.92 6.28 21.85
C MET A 804 -3.79 7.00 22.60
N ARG A 805 -2.55 6.62 22.31
CA ARG A 805 -1.34 7.29 22.80
C ARG A 805 -0.70 8.10 21.69
N TYR A 806 -0.06 9.20 22.08
CA TYR A 806 0.84 9.95 21.21
C TYR A 806 2.03 10.43 22.04
N ARG A 807 3.25 10.10 21.63
CA ARG A 807 4.45 10.37 22.45
C ARG A 807 4.23 9.83 23.88
N ASP A 808 4.39 10.69 24.90
CA ASP A 808 4.16 10.37 26.31
C ASP A 808 2.75 10.76 26.82
N GLY A 809 1.83 11.12 25.92
CA GLY A 809 0.49 11.60 26.22
C GLY A 809 -0.65 10.72 25.68
N LEU A 810 -1.88 11.21 25.84
CA LEU A 810 -3.12 10.52 25.47
C LEU A 810 -3.91 11.28 24.40
N VAL A 811 -4.68 10.56 23.60
CA VAL A 811 -5.62 11.09 22.60
C VAL A 811 -7.00 10.53 22.90
N LEU A 812 -7.95 11.40 23.23
CA LEU A 812 -9.35 11.05 23.41
C LEU A 812 -10.13 11.34 22.11
N ASN A 813 -10.50 10.27 21.41
CA ASN A 813 -11.28 10.35 20.17
C ASN A 813 -12.77 10.11 20.40
N TRP A 814 -13.10 9.13 21.24
CA TRP A 814 -14.49 8.75 21.52
C TRP A 814 -15.13 9.72 22.50
N TYR A 815 -16.28 10.27 22.10
CA TYR A 815 -17.19 10.98 23.00
C TYR A 815 -18.41 10.12 23.27
N GLY A 816 -18.73 9.95 24.55
CA GLY A 816 -19.88 9.17 25.02
C GLY A 816 -19.72 8.83 26.50
N PRO A 817 -20.82 8.48 27.19
CA PRO A 817 -20.75 8.11 28.60
C PRO A 817 -19.82 6.90 28.75
N SER A 818 -18.71 7.10 29.46
CA SER A 818 -17.61 6.13 29.54
C SER A 818 -16.63 6.44 30.66
N LYS A 819 -15.84 5.44 31.03
CA LYS A 819 -14.72 5.55 31.96
C LYS A 819 -13.53 4.77 31.39
N PHE A 820 -12.47 5.48 31.07
CA PHE A 820 -11.24 4.91 30.53
C PHE A 820 -10.11 5.05 31.53
N ALA A 821 -9.27 4.03 31.66
CA ALA A 821 -8.08 4.07 32.52
C ALA A 821 -6.87 3.54 31.77
N GLU A 822 -5.75 4.27 31.84
CA GLU A 822 -4.49 3.93 31.14
C GLU A 822 -3.28 4.37 31.98
N GLU A 823 -2.16 3.67 31.83
CA GLU A 823 -0.91 4.01 32.53
C GLU A 823 -0.14 5.14 31.82
N VAL A 824 0.06 6.24 32.53
CA VAL A 824 0.81 7.43 32.08
C VAL A 824 1.82 7.82 33.16
N ASN A 825 3.10 7.95 32.80
CA ASN A 825 4.18 8.30 33.74
C ASN A 825 4.26 7.38 34.98
N GLY A 826 3.94 6.09 34.83
CA GLY A 826 4.02 5.09 35.91
C GLY A 826 2.88 5.14 36.93
N GLN A 827 1.78 5.83 36.60
CA GLN A 827 0.55 5.78 37.38
C GLN A 827 -0.69 5.67 36.47
N THR A 828 -1.77 5.14 37.04
CA THR A 828 -3.06 5.07 36.35
C THR A 828 -3.70 6.45 36.26
N VAL A 829 -3.99 6.90 35.04
CA VAL A 829 -4.83 8.07 34.75
C VAL A 829 -6.21 7.59 34.33
N THR A 830 -7.24 8.05 35.03
CA THR A 830 -8.64 7.74 34.71
C THR A 830 -9.31 8.95 34.08
N ILE A 831 -9.92 8.75 32.90
CA ILE A 831 -10.72 9.71 32.15
C ILE A 831 -12.18 9.28 32.27
N THR A 832 -12.99 10.06 32.99
CA THR A 832 -14.44 9.82 33.09
C THR A 832 -15.19 10.83 32.22
N GLN A 833 -16.11 10.36 31.37
CA GLN A 833 -16.96 11.20 30.53
C GLN A 833 -18.41 11.16 31.05
N ASP A 834 -18.90 12.31 31.53
CA ASP A 834 -20.31 12.53 31.89
C ASP A 834 -21.00 13.31 30.77
N THR A 835 -21.88 12.64 30.04
CA THR A 835 -22.53 13.18 28.83
C THR A 835 -23.74 12.33 28.42
N THR A 836 -24.68 12.93 27.68
CA THR A 836 -25.69 12.16 26.91
C THR A 836 -25.39 12.14 25.41
N TYR A 837 -24.19 12.57 25.00
CA TYR A 837 -23.69 12.43 23.64
C TYR A 837 -23.88 11.00 23.11
N PRO A 838 -24.36 10.81 21.86
CA PRO A 838 -24.59 11.82 20.82
C PRO A 838 -25.97 12.51 20.84
N ARG A 839 -26.79 12.36 21.90
CA ARG A 839 -28.09 13.04 22.01
C ARG A 839 -27.95 14.54 22.27
N ASP A 840 -26.90 14.98 22.94
CA ASP A 840 -26.56 16.39 23.11
C ASP A 840 -25.04 16.59 22.94
N GLY A 841 -24.60 17.84 22.82
CA GLY A 841 -23.21 18.19 22.51
C GLY A 841 -22.34 18.49 23.73
N SER A 842 -22.88 18.39 24.96
CA SER A 842 -22.17 18.68 26.20
C SER A 842 -21.43 17.45 26.68
N VAL A 843 -20.10 17.47 26.66
CA VAL A 843 -19.25 16.40 27.18
C VAL A 843 -18.40 16.96 28.31
N LYS A 844 -18.59 16.42 29.53
CA LYS A 844 -17.74 16.76 30.67
C LYS A 844 -16.74 15.64 30.89
N VAL A 845 -15.46 15.95 30.71
CA VAL A 845 -14.35 15.02 30.89
C VAL A 845 -13.67 15.33 32.23
N ARG A 846 -13.61 14.36 33.13
CA ARG A 846 -12.94 14.47 34.44
C ARG A 846 -11.70 13.59 34.45
N ILE A 847 -10.58 14.16 34.91
CA ILE A 847 -9.30 13.47 35.03
C ILE A 847 -9.06 13.14 36.50
N ASP A 848 -8.81 11.86 36.80
CA ASP A 848 -8.36 11.41 38.12
C ASP A 848 -6.98 10.73 37.99
N LEU A 849 -6.10 11.05 38.94
CA LEU A 849 -4.76 10.48 39.07
C LEU A 849 -4.33 10.51 40.54
N GLN A 850 -3.29 9.74 40.89
CA GLN A 850 -2.83 9.61 42.28
C GLN A 850 -1.98 10.82 42.71
N GLU A 851 -1.00 11.19 41.87
CA GLU A 851 -0.08 12.31 42.11
C GLU A 851 -0.12 13.25 40.90
N PRO A 852 0.01 14.58 41.07
CA PRO A 852 0.04 15.51 39.95
C PRO A 852 1.08 15.11 38.89
N SER A 853 0.68 15.15 37.62
CA SER A 853 1.51 14.65 36.52
C SER A 853 1.36 15.52 35.29
N ARG A 854 2.49 15.81 34.64
CA ARG A 854 2.50 16.54 33.37
C ARG A 854 2.49 15.58 32.20
N PHE A 855 1.47 15.70 31.37
CA PHE A 855 1.37 15.02 30.08
C PHE A 855 0.40 15.78 29.17
N GLY A 856 0.54 15.57 27.87
CA GLY A 856 -0.37 16.15 26.91
C GLY A 856 -1.61 15.28 26.70
N LEU A 857 -2.79 15.89 26.70
CA LEU A 857 -4.06 15.26 26.33
C LEU A 857 -4.59 15.92 25.05
N LYS A 858 -4.75 15.13 23.99
CA LYS A 858 -5.38 15.57 22.73
C LYS A 858 -6.86 15.25 22.73
N LEU A 859 -7.68 16.26 22.47
CA LEU A 859 -9.13 16.12 22.32
C LEU A 859 -9.51 16.31 20.86
N ARG A 860 -10.29 15.36 20.31
CA ARG A 860 -10.82 15.48 18.95
C ARG A 860 -11.77 16.67 18.87
N ILE A 861 -11.57 17.59 17.92
CA ILE A 861 -12.56 18.62 17.57
C ILE A 861 -13.19 18.20 16.23
N PRO A 862 -14.42 17.65 16.24
CA PRO A 862 -15.01 17.08 15.04
C PRO A 862 -15.16 18.12 13.93
N HIS A 863 -14.85 17.75 12.68
CA HIS A 863 -14.91 18.66 11.54
C HIS A 863 -16.33 19.18 11.30
N TRP A 864 -17.35 18.40 11.69
CA TRP A 864 -18.75 18.77 11.52
C TRP A 864 -19.24 19.78 12.57
N SER A 865 -18.51 19.97 13.68
CA SER A 865 -18.86 20.85 14.78
C SER A 865 -18.27 22.25 14.58
N ALA A 866 -19.02 23.13 13.91
CA ALA A 866 -18.52 24.44 13.50
C ALA A 866 -18.28 25.44 14.65
N LYS A 867 -19.03 25.32 15.75
CA LYS A 867 -18.99 26.27 16.90
C LYS A 867 -18.64 25.57 18.21
N THR A 868 -17.60 24.74 18.19
CA THR A 868 -17.10 24.05 19.38
C THR A 868 -16.58 25.03 20.44
N GLN A 869 -16.91 24.79 21.70
CA GLN A 869 -16.33 25.50 22.85
C GLN A 869 -15.67 24.49 23.77
N VAL A 870 -14.44 24.76 24.20
CA VAL A 870 -13.74 23.93 25.19
C VAL A 870 -13.23 24.82 26.31
N SER A 871 -13.36 24.37 27.55
CA SER A 871 -12.71 24.99 28.70
C SER A 871 -12.12 23.96 29.65
N VAL A 872 -10.95 24.28 30.22
CA VAL A 872 -10.27 23.47 31.25
C VAL A 872 -10.37 24.23 32.57
N ASN A 873 -11.02 23.65 33.57
CA ASN A 873 -11.29 24.30 34.86
C ASN A 873 -11.90 25.71 34.72
N GLY A 874 -12.76 25.90 33.72
CA GLY A 874 -13.41 27.18 33.40
C GLY A 874 -12.61 28.14 32.52
N GLU A 875 -11.33 27.85 32.23
CA GLU A 875 -10.51 28.65 31.30
C GLU A 875 -10.75 28.21 29.85
N ARG A 876 -11.15 29.14 28.97
CA ARG A 876 -11.47 28.84 27.58
C ARG A 876 -10.22 28.55 26.74
N MET A 877 -10.30 27.49 25.93
CA MET A 877 -9.26 27.09 24.99
C MET A 877 -9.64 27.47 23.55
N ALA A 878 -8.65 27.83 22.75
CA ALA A 878 -8.83 28.03 21.31
C ALA A 878 -8.94 26.68 20.61
N VAL A 879 -9.90 26.52 19.70
CA VAL A 879 -10.15 25.26 18.99
C VAL A 879 -10.33 25.50 17.50
N GLU A 880 -10.00 24.49 16.70
CA GLU A 880 -10.18 24.47 15.26
C GLU A 880 -10.96 23.21 14.85
N PRO A 881 -12.08 23.32 14.11
CA PRO A 881 -12.80 22.16 13.60
C PRO A 881 -11.95 21.31 12.66
N GLY A 882 -11.97 19.99 12.83
CA GLY A 882 -11.16 19.08 12.01
C GLY A 882 -9.69 19.02 12.44
N ALA A 883 -9.42 19.34 13.71
CA ALA A 883 -8.10 19.20 14.32
C ALA A 883 -8.20 18.59 15.73
N TYR A 884 -7.04 18.26 16.30
CA TYR A 884 -6.92 17.93 17.72
C TYR A 884 -6.54 19.17 18.53
N LEU A 885 -7.28 19.43 19.62
CA LEU A 885 -6.85 20.36 20.66
C LEU A 885 -5.85 19.64 21.56
N GLU A 886 -4.59 20.06 21.54
CA GLU A 886 -3.54 19.57 22.45
C GLU A 886 -3.49 20.41 23.73
N ILE A 887 -3.70 19.76 24.87
CA ILE A 887 -3.64 20.36 26.20
C ILE A 887 -2.44 19.75 26.93
N ASP A 888 -1.27 20.38 26.82
CA ASP A 888 -0.05 20.02 27.59
C ASP A 888 0.04 20.86 28.87
N ARG A 889 -0.22 20.22 30.01
CA ARG A 889 -0.16 20.85 31.33
C ARG A 889 0.12 19.82 32.43
N GLU A 890 0.37 20.34 33.62
CA GLU A 890 0.28 19.52 34.83
C GLU A 890 -1.20 19.32 35.18
N TRP A 891 -1.60 18.05 35.28
CA TRP A 891 -2.93 17.60 35.64
C TRP A 891 -2.98 17.27 37.13
N ASN A 892 -4.06 17.69 37.77
CA ASN A 892 -4.39 17.35 39.16
C ASN A 892 -5.65 16.49 39.18
N SER A 893 -5.75 15.63 40.19
CA SER A 893 -6.94 14.82 40.41
C SER A 893 -8.17 15.72 40.59
N GLY A 894 -9.21 15.47 39.80
CA GLY A 894 -10.43 16.28 39.77
C GLY A 894 -10.42 17.43 38.75
N ASP A 895 -9.37 17.59 37.94
CA ASP A 895 -9.38 18.52 36.80
C ASP A 895 -10.53 18.16 35.83
N VAL A 896 -11.21 19.19 35.32
CA VAL A 896 -12.39 19.06 34.46
C VAL A 896 -12.17 19.79 33.15
N ILE A 897 -12.57 19.13 32.06
CA ILE A 897 -12.66 19.70 30.72
C ILE A 897 -14.12 19.67 30.29
N ASP A 898 -14.69 20.84 30.05
CA ASP A 898 -16.03 20.98 29.48
C ASP A 898 -15.91 21.19 27.97
N VAL A 899 -16.52 20.31 27.18
CA VAL A 899 -16.59 20.37 25.71
C VAL A 899 -18.05 20.59 25.31
N GLY A 900 -18.31 21.65 24.55
CA GLY A 900 -19.61 21.95 23.95
C GLY A 900 -19.55 21.88 22.43
N LEU A 901 -20.10 20.80 21.85
CA LEU A 901 -20.16 20.56 20.42
C LEU A 901 -21.40 21.19 19.78
N ASP A 902 -21.26 21.65 18.54
CA ASP A 902 -22.34 22.27 17.77
C ASP A 902 -23.26 21.21 17.15
N MET A 903 -24.38 20.94 17.83
CA MET A 903 -25.39 19.97 17.41
C MET A 903 -26.46 20.57 16.47
N SER A 904 -26.13 21.63 15.74
CA SER A 904 -27.02 22.20 14.72
C SER A 904 -27.34 21.18 13.62
N LEU A 905 -28.54 21.29 13.04
CA LEU A 905 -28.92 20.43 11.92
C LEU A 905 -28.05 20.72 10.71
N ARG A 906 -27.60 19.65 10.04
CA ARG A 906 -26.83 19.71 8.79
C ARG A 906 -27.50 18.82 7.75
N CYS A 907 -27.34 19.16 6.48
CA CYS A 907 -27.90 18.36 5.39
C CYS A 907 -26.80 17.90 4.45
N TRP A 908 -26.85 16.64 4.07
CA TRP A 908 -26.16 16.10 2.90
C TRP A 908 -27.15 16.10 1.74
N THR A 909 -26.83 16.86 0.68
CA THR A 909 -27.69 16.90 -0.52
C THR A 909 -27.44 15.67 -1.39
N GLY A 910 -28.52 14.93 -1.67
CA GLY A 910 -28.52 13.78 -2.57
C GLY A 910 -28.18 14.20 -4.00
N GLN A 911 -27.45 13.36 -4.72
CA GLN A 911 -27.14 13.55 -6.14
C GLN A 911 -27.36 12.23 -6.89
N LYS A 912 -27.28 12.27 -8.22
CA LYS A 912 -27.42 11.10 -9.11
C LYS A 912 -28.69 10.30 -8.80
N ALA A 913 -28.59 9.03 -8.40
CA ALA A 913 -29.75 8.18 -8.10
C ALA A 913 -30.59 8.69 -6.91
N HIS A 914 -30.05 9.61 -6.12
CA HIS A 914 -30.72 10.25 -4.99
C HIS A 914 -30.89 11.76 -5.20
N ASP A 915 -30.86 12.24 -6.45
CA ASP A 915 -31.14 13.65 -6.76
C ASP A 915 -32.53 14.08 -6.26
N GLY A 916 -32.62 15.31 -5.74
CA GLY A 916 -33.83 15.82 -5.09
C GLY A 916 -34.12 15.27 -3.68
N LYS A 917 -33.28 14.37 -3.14
CA LYS A 917 -33.35 13.93 -1.74
C LYS A 917 -32.31 14.64 -0.87
N ALA A 918 -32.50 14.61 0.44
CA ALA A 918 -31.51 15.09 1.39
C ALA A 918 -31.47 14.20 2.64
N SER A 919 -30.27 13.96 3.15
CA SER A 919 -30.05 13.30 4.44
C SER A 919 -29.81 14.34 5.50
N VAL A 920 -30.51 14.23 6.63
CA VAL A 920 -30.45 15.22 7.72
C VAL A 920 -29.61 14.64 8.85
N TYR A 921 -28.69 15.42 9.37
CA TYR A 921 -27.85 15.05 10.51
C TYR A 921 -28.10 15.99 11.69
N ARG A 922 -27.98 15.44 12.90
CA ARG A 922 -27.83 16.22 14.13
C ARG A 922 -26.57 15.76 14.84
N GLY A 923 -25.55 16.62 14.87
CA GLY A 923 -24.19 16.18 15.22
C GLY A 923 -23.71 15.07 14.27
N PRO A 924 -23.20 13.93 14.75
CA PRO A 924 -22.80 12.80 13.89
C PRO A 924 -23.97 11.88 13.51
N LEU A 925 -25.16 12.06 14.10
CA LEU A 925 -26.30 11.15 13.89
C LEU A 925 -27.02 11.47 12.59
N LEU A 926 -27.10 10.48 11.71
CA LEU A 926 -27.98 10.46 10.54
C LEU A 926 -29.41 10.20 11.01
N MET A 927 -30.31 11.12 10.69
CA MET A 927 -31.73 10.98 10.97
C MET A 927 -32.39 10.14 9.87
N ALA A 928 -33.26 9.21 10.27
CA ALA A 928 -34.10 8.43 9.38
C ALA A 928 -35.58 8.68 9.68
N TYR A 929 -36.41 8.60 8.64
CA TYR A 929 -37.86 8.60 8.76
C TYR A 929 -38.37 7.17 8.60
N GLU A 930 -39.01 6.64 9.64
CA GLU A 930 -39.75 5.40 9.56
C GLU A 930 -41.20 5.71 9.24
N GLU A 931 -41.69 5.22 8.11
CA GLU A 931 -43.11 5.26 7.80
C GLU A 931 -43.82 4.36 8.81
N THR A 932 -44.46 4.94 9.83
CA THR A 932 -45.27 4.21 10.81
C THR A 932 -46.50 3.64 10.12
N SER A 933 -46.31 2.49 9.47
CA SER A 933 -47.32 1.67 8.83
C SER A 933 -47.07 0.22 9.25
N SER A 934 -47.51 -0.14 10.45
CA SER A 934 -47.83 -1.54 10.72
C SER A 934 -49.17 -1.56 11.44
N ALA A 935 -50.23 -1.84 10.70
CA ALA A 935 -51.40 -2.38 11.36
C ALA A 935 -51.02 -3.73 12.01
N ALA A 936 -51.68 -4.07 13.11
CA ALA A 936 -51.44 -5.33 13.79
C ALA A 936 -51.66 -6.51 12.83
N VAL A 937 -50.71 -7.44 12.81
CA VAL A 937 -50.86 -8.73 12.14
C VAL A 937 -51.51 -9.69 13.11
N GLU A 938 -52.67 -10.20 12.75
CA GLU A 938 -53.44 -11.16 13.54
C GLU A 938 -53.21 -12.58 13.01
N PHE A 939 -52.92 -13.50 13.91
CA PHE A 939 -52.67 -14.92 13.61
C PHE A 939 -53.78 -15.75 14.25
N SER A 940 -54.26 -16.80 13.56
CA SER A 940 -55.14 -17.80 14.19
C SER A 940 -54.44 -18.53 15.33
N GLU A 941 -55.20 -19.15 16.24
CA GLU A 941 -54.68 -19.85 17.43
C GLU A 941 -53.72 -21.02 17.13
N THR A 942 -53.73 -21.51 15.88
CA THR A 942 -52.91 -22.62 15.40
C THR A 942 -51.44 -22.27 15.13
N TRP A 943 -51.06 -21.00 15.22
CA TRP A 943 -49.68 -20.55 15.02
C TRP A 943 -48.86 -20.63 16.31
N GLN A 944 -47.75 -21.36 16.27
CA GLN A 944 -46.76 -21.40 17.35
C GLN A 944 -45.63 -20.42 17.05
N ALA A 945 -45.18 -19.70 18.08
CA ALA A 945 -44.10 -18.72 17.97
C ALA A 945 -42.73 -19.37 18.25
N TYR A 946 -41.76 -19.05 17.41
CA TYR A 946 -40.36 -19.46 17.47
C TYR A 946 -39.48 -18.22 17.26
N GLY A 947 -39.31 -17.42 18.32
CA GLY A 947 -38.67 -16.10 18.22
C GLY A 947 -39.48 -15.15 17.34
N HIS A 948 -38.86 -14.59 16.30
CA HIS A 948 -39.52 -13.73 15.30
C HIS A 948 -40.34 -14.50 14.26
N PHE A 949 -40.20 -15.83 14.21
CA PHE A 949 -40.94 -16.68 13.28
C PHE A 949 -42.20 -17.23 13.95
N ARG A 950 -43.23 -17.47 13.16
CA ARG A 950 -44.37 -18.30 13.56
C ARG A 950 -44.52 -19.43 12.55
N ALA A 951 -44.89 -20.61 13.01
CA ALA A 951 -45.19 -21.75 12.16
C ALA A 951 -46.51 -22.40 12.57
N ALA A 952 -47.23 -22.97 11.60
CA ALA A 952 -48.46 -23.72 11.83
C ALA A 952 -48.47 -24.96 10.93
N ALA A 953 -48.62 -26.14 11.52
CA ALA A 953 -48.71 -27.41 10.79
C ALA A 953 -50.16 -27.79 10.46
N GLU A 954 -51.14 -27.06 10.98
CA GLU A 954 -52.57 -27.38 10.86
C GLU A 954 -53.21 -26.73 9.62
N LYS A 955 -54.01 -27.53 8.90
CA LYS A 955 -54.82 -27.04 7.78
C LYS A 955 -55.85 -26.03 8.30
N GLY A 956 -55.84 -24.82 7.75
CA GLY A 956 -56.77 -23.75 8.14
C GLY A 956 -56.14 -22.63 8.97
N ALA A 957 -54.83 -22.69 9.24
CA ALA A 957 -54.09 -21.56 9.79
C ALA A 957 -54.25 -20.32 8.89
N SER A 958 -54.57 -19.17 9.50
CA SER A 958 -54.77 -17.91 8.80
C SER A 958 -53.95 -16.79 9.41
N VAL A 959 -53.58 -15.83 8.56
CA VAL A 959 -52.94 -14.58 8.94
C VAL A 959 -53.72 -13.45 8.30
N SER A 960 -54.06 -12.42 9.07
CA SER A 960 -54.74 -11.23 8.60
C SER A 960 -53.96 -9.99 8.97
N ILE A 961 -53.89 -9.05 8.03
CA ILE A 961 -53.21 -7.78 8.17
C ILE A 961 -54.08 -6.69 7.57
N ALA A 962 -54.27 -5.59 8.29
CA ALA A 962 -54.81 -4.38 7.69
C ALA A 962 -53.67 -3.59 7.02
N PHE A 963 -53.90 -3.07 5.83
CA PHE A 963 -52.91 -2.28 5.11
C PHE A 963 -53.59 -1.12 4.40
N GLN A 964 -52.82 -0.10 4.06
CA GLN A 964 -53.21 0.95 3.11
C GLN A 964 -52.23 0.89 1.95
N GLY A 965 -52.73 0.71 0.74
CA GLY A 965 -51.92 0.59 -0.47
C GLY A 965 -52.70 -0.05 -1.61
N ASP A 966 -52.13 -0.01 -2.82
CA ASP A 966 -52.68 -0.56 -4.05
C ASP A 966 -51.99 -1.88 -4.47
N THR A 967 -50.92 -2.28 -3.78
CA THR A 967 -50.13 -3.47 -4.09
C THR A 967 -49.95 -4.35 -2.85
N LEU A 968 -50.19 -5.65 -3.02
CA LEU A 968 -49.87 -6.70 -2.05
C LEU A 968 -48.76 -7.58 -2.63
N THR A 969 -47.64 -7.70 -1.92
CA THR A 969 -46.54 -8.63 -2.27
C THR A 969 -46.35 -9.64 -1.15
N TRP A 970 -46.50 -10.92 -1.46
CA TRP A 970 -46.24 -12.03 -0.56
C TRP A 970 -44.98 -12.78 -0.99
N ARG A 971 -43.98 -12.78 -0.10
CA ARG A 971 -42.75 -13.55 -0.24
C ARG A 971 -42.71 -14.64 0.83
N GLY A 972 -42.28 -15.84 0.46
CA GLY A 972 -42.04 -16.90 1.43
C GLY A 972 -40.76 -17.68 1.16
N PHE A 973 -40.27 -18.32 2.22
CA PHE A 973 -39.03 -19.11 2.23
C PHE A 973 -39.29 -20.57 1.86
N TYR A 974 -38.22 -21.24 1.47
CA TYR A 974 -38.18 -22.69 1.34
C TYR A 974 -38.41 -23.33 2.71
N MET A 975 -39.52 -24.06 2.85
CA MET A 975 -39.69 -25.15 3.80
C MET A 975 -40.44 -26.25 3.06
N ASP A 976 -39.97 -27.51 3.15
CA ASP A 976 -40.57 -28.68 2.47
C ASP A 976 -42.01 -29.02 2.93
N ASP A 977 -42.59 -28.20 3.82
CA ASP A 977 -43.91 -28.34 4.42
C ASP A 977 -44.92 -27.25 3.99
N ALA A 978 -44.55 -26.31 3.11
CA ALA A 978 -45.42 -25.19 2.71
C ALA A 978 -46.60 -25.66 1.83
N GLY A 979 -47.85 -25.38 2.23
CA GLY A 979 -49.06 -25.74 1.47
C GLY A 979 -49.55 -24.67 0.49
N LYS A 980 -50.67 -24.92 -0.21
CA LYS A 980 -51.38 -23.86 -0.95
C LYS A 980 -52.14 -22.95 0.01
N ALA A 981 -52.07 -21.64 -0.22
CA ALA A 981 -52.76 -20.67 0.60
C ALA A 981 -53.78 -19.86 -0.21
N LYS A 982 -54.91 -19.58 0.42
CA LYS A 982 -55.94 -18.72 -0.13
C LYS A 982 -55.69 -17.28 0.34
N VAL A 983 -55.66 -16.34 -0.59
CA VAL A 983 -55.54 -14.91 -0.31
C VAL A 983 -56.89 -14.25 -0.50
N THR A 984 -57.36 -13.58 0.55
CA THR A 984 -58.59 -12.79 0.53
C THR A 984 -58.32 -11.34 0.88
N VAL A 985 -58.86 -10.40 0.11
CA VAL A 985 -58.85 -8.96 0.42
C VAL A 985 -60.29 -8.52 0.61
N ASP A 986 -60.59 -7.85 1.73
CA ASP A 986 -61.95 -7.43 2.12
C ASP A 986 -63.01 -8.55 2.00
N GLY A 987 -62.61 -9.76 2.41
CA GLY A 987 -63.48 -10.95 2.38
C GLY A 987 -63.69 -11.58 1.00
N LYS A 988 -63.11 -11.02 -0.07
CA LYS A 988 -63.15 -11.61 -1.42
C LYS A 988 -61.87 -12.38 -1.71
N GLU A 989 -62.01 -13.60 -2.21
CA GLU A 989 -60.87 -14.39 -2.69
C GLU A 989 -60.27 -13.73 -3.94
N VAL A 990 -58.99 -13.38 -3.88
CA VAL A 990 -58.26 -12.74 -4.98
C VAL A 990 -57.25 -13.69 -5.62
N ALA A 991 -56.74 -14.68 -4.88
CA ALA A 991 -55.82 -15.69 -5.39
C ALA A 991 -55.79 -16.96 -4.53
N VAL A 992 -55.35 -18.05 -5.15
CA VAL A 992 -54.82 -19.22 -4.46
C VAL A 992 -53.35 -19.33 -4.83
N VAL A 993 -52.47 -19.03 -3.88
CA VAL A 993 -51.02 -18.99 -4.06
C VAL A 993 -50.43 -20.35 -3.74
N ASP A 994 -49.71 -20.90 -4.70
CA ASP A 994 -48.89 -22.08 -4.50
C ASP A 994 -47.53 -21.67 -3.92
N GLN A 995 -47.33 -21.96 -2.64
CA GLN A 995 -46.13 -21.57 -1.91
C GLN A 995 -44.91 -22.44 -2.27
N TYR A 996 -45.06 -23.46 -3.13
CA TYR A 996 -43.94 -24.24 -3.67
C TYR A 996 -43.16 -23.50 -4.80
N GLY A 997 -43.74 -22.45 -5.39
CA GLY A 997 -43.14 -21.73 -6.53
C GLY A 997 -43.08 -22.52 -7.85
N PRO A 998 -42.60 -21.92 -8.97
CA PRO A 998 -42.56 -22.57 -10.29
C PRO A 998 -41.42 -23.58 -10.48
N LYS A 999 -40.42 -23.59 -9.59
CA LYS A 999 -39.31 -24.56 -9.52
C LYS A 999 -38.94 -24.78 -8.06
N ARG A 1000 -38.65 -26.03 -7.67
CA ARG A 1000 -38.47 -26.50 -6.27
C ARG A 1000 -37.19 -26.00 -5.56
N ASP A 1001 -36.60 -24.89 -6.02
CA ASP A 1001 -35.26 -24.42 -5.65
C ASP A 1001 -35.14 -22.88 -5.54
N ARG A 1002 -36.26 -22.13 -5.54
CA ARG A 1002 -36.27 -20.67 -5.46
C ARG A 1002 -37.33 -20.16 -4.47
N PRO A 1003 -37.11 -19.02 -3.79
CA PRO A 1003 -38.14 -18.35 -3.00
C PRO A 1003 -39.38 -18.10 -3.87
N PHE A 1004 -40.57 -18.31 -3.31
CA PHE A 1004 -41.79 -17.91 -4.01
C PHE A 1004 -42.04 -16.42 -3.76
N GLU A 1005 -42.39 -15.71 -4.83
CA GLU A 1005 -42.94 -14.36 -4.76
C GLU A 1005 -44.27 -14.36 -5.50
N TRP A 1006 -45.31 -13.91 -4.82
CA TRP A 1006 -46.60 -13.61 -5.42
C TRP A 1006 -46.91 -12.13 -5.23
N LYS A 1007 -47.36 -11.47 -6.30
CA LYS A 1007 -47.65 -10.04 -6.31
C LYS A 1007 -49.02 -9.80 -6.91
N LEU A 1008 -49.78 -8.92 -6.28
CA LEU A 1008 -51.06 -8.40 -6.74
C LEU A 1008 -50.98 -6.88 -6.74
N ASP A 1009 -51.19 -6.27 -7.90
CA ASP A 1009 -51.23 -4.83 -8.11
C ASP A 1009 -52.66 -4.39 -8.44
N GLY A 1010 -53.04 -3.16 -8.08
CA GLY A 1010 -54.33 -2.54 -8.41
C GLY A 1010 -55.50 -2.89 -7.48
N LEU A 1011 -55.22 -3.00 -6.16
CA LEU A 1011 -56.20 -3.28 -5.10
C LEU A 1011 -57.20 -2.15 -4.83
#